data_AF-A0A952CJ09-F1
#
_entry.id   AF-A0A952CJ09-F1
#
_cell.length_a   1.000
_cell.length_b   1.000
_cell.length_c   1.000
_cell.angle_alpha   90.00
_cell.angle_beta   90.00
_cell.angle_gamma   90.00
#
_symmetry.space_group_name_H-M   'P 1'
#
loop_
_entity.id
_entity.type
_entity.pdbx_description
1 polymer ?
#
loop_
_entity_poly.entity_id
_entity_poly.type
_entity_poly.pdbx_seq_one_letter_code
_entity_poly.pdbx_strand_id
1 'polypeptide(L)'
;MPSETDNSSSAASASAPAAERARPAAPRVGWAALLVIPLLVVAVYLPGFGTFEKPKQYVNWDDDIFIRDNPDLHSGRGLMDIWTRPDPIRNYYPVTHTTHWLEFRVWWAWPPGTYAINVLLHAANALLVFALVRTLGLGARAAWLASLLFALHPMLAASVAWLAERKNLLGTLFSLAALIAYLKYCRDGRLGPYRLSLVYMLAGLLSKTAVMTMPASMLAADWLILRRRGWKTVWPLLPMMVAGAVLVWIKSGQEHAAGHTFAEPWPLRPLAVASALWQYLLKLAWPLDLRTIYPRWHVEWSPVWIAPLAALLLVLVTAWLLRRRIGGVVQWCGVHFLITLLPVSGIAAFGYLYHAPLADHFVYLAAVGPVIAAAWAAERLAGAAVRGWTPRAIGVYAAGAAACAALGWLTLQRVPVWDGPVAFWSHTLAGNPDYEFARRRLAQSYNDERRFEEALPVWRQVIAARPADDPNSAQDHSNYGAALSELGRTAEAIAAFERAIALDPNFAPAHFNLGFTLYRRGQGNAAIRHLEEAARLRPDYWEARNVLTELYVRAGDYKSAHQHARRAVEAYSYNPDLQLALAHTAARAGEHDEAVRACDAALRLRPNWPAAQTELAWLLATAPDAGQRRPGEAVKLAEMAVRATQGAQARPVFALAAAHAAAGRFDQALDAAAQAAQVARAAGDRALAAEIEQAISQFRRSQPLNHP
;
A
#
# COMPACT_ATOMS: atom_id res chain seq x y z
N MET A 1 -75.55 -11.71 -55.84
CA MET A 1 -74.27 -12.43 -56.01
C MET A 1 -73.34 -11.56 -56.85
N PRO A 2 -72.02 -11.53 -56.63
CA PRO A 2 -71.26 -11.26 -55.40
C PRO A 2 -70.19 -10.15 -55.61
N SER A 3 -69.37 -9.93 -54.57
CA SER A 3 -67.98 -9.40 -54.56
C SER A 3 -67.78 -7.89 -54.76
N GLU A 4 -66.84 -7.18 -54.13
CA GLU A 4 -65.84 -7.45 -53.08
C GLU A 4 -65.26 -6.09 -52.66
N THR A 5 -64.84 -6.00 -51.39
CA THR A 5 -63.80 -5.15 -50.79
C THR A 5 -63.29 -3.88 -51.50
N ASP A 6 -63.31 -2.73 -50.81
CA ASP A 6 -62.06 -2.22 -50.21
C ASP A 6 -62.33 -1.17 -49.10
N ASN A 7 -61.59 -1.30 -48.01
CA ASN A 7 -61.76 -0.52 -46.77
C ASN A 7 -60.41 0.15 -46.48
N SER A 8 -60.30 1.48 -46.65
CA SER A 8 -59.10 2.22 -46.26
C SER A 8 -59.38 3.56 -45.56
N SER A 9 -58.76 3.67 -44.38
CA SER A 9 -58.34 4.87 -43.67
C SER A 9 -59.40 5.82 -43.06
N SER A 10 -59.91 5.43 -41.89
CA SER A 10 -60.26 6.39 -40.82
C SER A 10 -59.05 6.51 -39.89
N ALA A 11 -58.30 7.60 -39.99
CA ALA A 11 -57.24 7.97 -39.06
C ALA A 11 -57.85 8.32 -37.69
N ALA A 12 -57.96 7.33 -36.81
CA ALA A 12 -58.33 7.52 -35.42
C ALA A 12 -57.10 8.02 -34.63
N SER A 13 -57.27 9.19 -34.02
CA SER A 13 -56.39 9.81 -33.03
C SER A 13 -56.06 8.84 -31.89
N ALA A 14 -54.81 8.39 -31.81
CA ALA A 14 -54.30 7.70 -30.63
C ALA A 14 -53.95 8.73 -29.55
N SER A 15 -54.87 8.89 -28.60
CA SER A 15 -54.68 9.63 -27.36
C SER A 15 -53.52 9.01 -26.56
N ALA A 16 -52.53 9.84 -26.22
CA ALA A 16 -51.49 9.49 -25.28
C ALA A 16 -52.11 9.11 -23.91
N PRO A 17 -51.61 8.07 -23.20
CA PRO A 17 -52.17 7.69 -21.93
C PRO A 17 -51.92 8.79 -20.88
N ALA A 18 -53.01 9.40 -20.43
CA ALA A 18 -53.06 10.34 -19.32
C ALA A 18 -52.74 9.63 -18.00
N ALA A 19 -51.45 9.55 -17.63
CA ALA A 19 -51.03 9.07 -16.32
C ALA A 19 -49.63 9.57 -15.89
N GLU A 20 -49.38 10.88 -15.92
CA GLU A 20 -48.36 11.47 -15.03
C GLU A 20 -48.69 12.95 -14.77
N ARG A 21 -49.65 13.21 -13.87
CA ARG A 21 -49.79 14.55 -13.28
C ARG A 21 -48.44 14.92 -12.66
N ALA A 22 -47.94 16.09 -13.06
CA ALA A 22 -46.71 16.70 -12.58
C ALA A 22 -46.54 16.50 -11.07
N ARG A 23 -45.59 15.64 -10.68
CA ARG A 23 -45.12 15.60 -9.29
C ARG A 23 -44.50 16.97 -8.99
N PRO A 24 -44.92 17.67 -7.92
CA PRO A 24 -44.35 18.97 -7.59
C PRO A 24 -42.83 18.85 -7.44
N ALA A 25 -42.11 19.86 -7.92
CA ALA A 25 -40.66 19.94 -7.81
C ALA A 25 -40.26 19.69 -6.35
N ALA A 26 -39.49 18.63 -6.13
CA ALA A 26 -39.07 18.28 -4.80
C ALA A 26 -38.22 19.43 -4.20
N PRO A 27 -38.37 19.73 -2.90
CA PRO A 27 -37.73 20.87 -2.27
C PRO A 27 -36.22 20.87 -2.51
N ARG A 28 -35.67 22.03 -2.89
CA ARG A 28 -34.23 22.20 -3.10
C ARG A 28 -33.54 22.14 -1.73
N VAL A 29 -32.68 21.15 -1.54
CA VAL A 29 -31.77 21.09 -0.39
C VAL A 29 -30.63 22.06 -0.67
N GLY A 30 -30.37 23.00 0.25
CA GLY A 30 -29.27 23.95 0.11
C GLY A 30 -27.90 23.25 0.16
N TRP A 31 -26.94 23.74 -0.61
CA TRP A 31 -25.57 23.18 -0.68
C TRP A 31 -24.89 23.14 0.69
N ALA A 32 -25.11 24.15 1.54
CA ALA A 32 -24.57 24.20 2.90
C ALA A 32 -25.06 23.03 3.77
N ALA A 33 -26.30 22.57 3.59
CA ALA A 33 -26.81 21.42 4.33
C ALA A 33 -26.07 20.14 3.94
N LEU A 34 -25.71 19.96 2.67
CA LEU A 34 -25.00 18.77 2.18
C LEU A 34 -23.57 18.64 2.74
N LEU A 35 -22.97 19.72 3.25
CA LEU A 35 -21.64 19.68 3.90
C LEU A 35 -21.62 18.82 5.17
N VAL A 36 -22.79 18.56 5.77
CA VAL A 36 -22.90 17.68 6.94
C VAL A 36 -22.37 16.27 6.64
N ILE A 37 -22.58 15.74 5.43
CA ILE A 37 -22.14 14.38 5.08
C ILE A 37 -20.60 14.31 5.08
N PRO A 38 -19.85 15.15 4.31
CA PRO A 38 -18.39 15.18 4.40
C PRO A 38 -17.85 15.45 5.79
N LEU A 39 -18.45 16.37 6.56
CA LEU A 39 -17.98 16.70 7.91
C LEU A 39 -18.09 15.51 8.86
N LEU A 40 -19.20 14.76 8.81
CA LEU A 40 -19.37 13.55 9.61
C LEU A 40 -18.41 12.43 9.17
N VAL A 41 -18.17 12.27 7.86
CA VAL A 41 -17.18 11.33 7.36
C VAL A 41 -15.79 11.69 7.90
N VAL A 42 -15.37 12.95 7.76
CA VAL A 42 -14.06 13.39 8.29
C VAL A 42 -13.97 13.16 9.80
N ALA A 43 -15.02 13.48 10.56
CA ALA A 43 -15.03 13.27 12.01
C ALA A 43 -14.89 11.79 12.41
N VAL A 44 -15.58 10.89 11.72
CA VAL A 44 -15.56 9.44 12.01
C VAL A 44 -14.25 8.76 11.58
N TYR A 45 -13.59 9.27 10.54
CA TYR A 45 -12.33 8.73 10.06
C TYR A 45 -11.09 9.46 10.60
N LEU A 46 -11.27 10.53 11.38
CA LEU A 46 -10.17 11.30 11.96
C LEU A 46 -9.17 10.46 12.77
N PRO A 47 -9.58 9.45 13.59
CA PRO A 47 -8.63 8.62 14.32
C PRO A 47 -7.64 7.88 13.43
N GLY A 48 -8.00 7.55 12.19
CA GLY A 48 -7.15 6.77 11.28
C GLY A 48 -5.95 7.52 10.73
N PHE A 49 -5.83 8.83 10.99
CA PHE A 49 -4.61 9.60 10.71
C PHE A 49 -3.48 9.26 11.69
N GLY A 50 -3.81 8.67 12.84
CA GLY A 50 -2.89 8.44 13.94
C GLY A 50 -2.59 9.72 14.73
N THR A 51 -1.60 9.65 15.61
CA THR A 51 -1.08 10.81 16.36
C THR A 51 0.24 11.28 15.77
N PHE A 52 0.75 12.42 16.24
CA PHE A 52 2.10 12.86 15.84
C PHE A 52 3.19 11.84 16.22
N GLU A 53 3.02 11.15 17.35
CA GLU A 53 3.96 10.12 17.83
C GLU A 53 3.82 8.78 17.10
N LYS A 54 2.58 8.45 16.69
CA LYS A 54 2.26 7.22 15.96
C LYS A 54 1.40 7.57 14.75
N PRO A 55 2.01 8.15 13.69
CA PRO A 55 1.28 8.48 12.48
C PRO A 55 0.86 7.20 11.77
N LYS A 56 -0.16 7.30 10.92
CA LYS A 56 -0.59 6.20 10.05
C LYS A 56 0.59 5.61 9.27
N GLN A 57 0.64 4.29 9.18
CA GLN A 57 1.62 3.52 8.45
C GLN A 57 0.99 2.72 7.30
N TYR A 58 1.84 2.20 6.41
CA TYR A 58 1.43 1.22 5.40
C TYR A 58 1.21 -0.16 6.02
N VAL A 59 0.16 -0.86 5.60
CA VAL A 59 -0.11 -2.24 6.00
C VAL A 59 0.68 -3.19 5.07
N ASN A 60 1.54 -4.04 5.63
CA ASN A 60 2.36 -5.02 4.90
C ASN A 60 1.58 -6.29 4.46
N TRP A 61 0.37 -6.11 3.96
CA TRP A 61 -0.38 -7.12 3.20
C TRP A 61 -0.27 -6.86 1.70
N ASP A 62 -0.60 -5.64 1.28
CA ASP A 62 -0.55 -5.19 -0.11
C ASP A 62 -0.23 -3.70 -0.28
N ASP A 63 -0.25 -2.86 0.76
CA ASP A 63 0.13 -1.44 0.60
C ASP A 63 1.59 -1.29 0.15
N ASP A 64 2.44 -2.23 0.54
CA ASP A 64 3.82 -2.33 0.09
C ASP A 64 3.91 -2.56 -1.42
N ILE A 65 3.16 -3.54 -1.92
CA ILE A 65 3.15 -3.92 -3.35
C ILE A 65 2.50 -2.85 -4.22
N PHE A 66 1.36 -2.29 -3.79
CA PHE A 66 0.58 -1.37 -4.60
C PHE A 66 1.07 0.08 -4.51
N ILE A 67 1.67 0.46 -3.38
CA ILE A 67 2.00 1.86 -3.06
C ILE A 67 3.47 2.06 -2.68
N ARG A 68 3.92 1.52 -1.53
CA ARG A 68 5.23 1.90 -0.93
C ARG A 68 6.44 1.52 -1.78
N ASP A 69 6.44 0.30 -2.30
CA ASP A 69 7.58 -0.31 -2.99
C ASP A 69 7.30 -0.43 -4.50
N ASN A 70 6.31 0.30 -5.01
CA ASN A 70 5.88 0.25 -6.40
C ASN A 70 6.78 1.16 -7.26
N PRO A 71 7.70 0.61 -8.09
CA PRO A 71 8.66 1.41 -8.84
C PRO A 71 8.00 2.36 -9.85
N ASP A 72 6.81 2.03 -10.34
CA ASP A 72 6.09 2.83 -11.32
C ASP A 72 5.52 4.11 -10.71
N LEU A 73 5.35 4.19 -9.38
CA LEU A 73 4.94 5.44 -8.73
C LEU A 73 6.12 6.42 -8.56
N HIS A 74 7.35 5.90 -8.55
CA HIS A 74 8.55 6.64 -8.17
C HIS A 74 9.33 7.12 -9.41
N SER A 75 9.22 6.42 -10.54
CA SER A 75 9.99 6.71 -11.74
C SER A 75 9.42 7.88 -12.56
N GLY A 76 10.28 8.59 -13.29
CA GLY A 76 9.89 9.67 -14.22
C GLY A 76 9.08 9.18 -15.42
N ARG A 77 9.30 7.93 -15.86
CA ARG A 77 8.51 7.26 -16.92
C ARG A 77 7.30 6.51 -16.38
N GLY A 78 7.12 6.48 -15.06
CA GLY A 78 6.15 5.64 -14.36
C GLY A 78 4.72 5.83 -14.83
N LEU A 79 4.31 7.05 -15.16
CA LEU A 79 2.98 7.29 -15.73
C LEU A 79 2.77 6.56 -17.07
N MET A 80 3.78 6.48 -17.92
CA MET A 80 3.68 5.69 -19.15
C MET A 80 3.60 4.20 -18.83
N ASP A 81 4.44 3.72 -17.92
CA ASP A 81 4.50 2.30 -17.53
C ASP A 81 3.15 1.82 -16.95
N ILE A 82 2.54 2.61 -16.06
CA ILE A 82 1.21 2.36 -15.48
C ILE A 82 0.15 2.06 -16.56
N TRP A 83 0.19 2.76 -17.69
CA TRP A 83 -0.83 2.67 -18.75
C TRP A 83 -0.47 1.71 -19.89
N THR A 84 0.80 1.32 -20.02
CA THR A 84 1.26 0.52 -21.17
C THR A 84 1.78 -0.86 -20.81
N ARG A 85 2.10 -1.11 -19.53
CA ARG A 85 2.65 -2.38 -19.05
C ARG A 85 1.76 -2.98 -17.96
N PRO A 86 0.77 -3.82 -18.34
CA PRO A 86 -0.03 -4.55 -17.37
C PRO A 86 0.83 -5.44 -16.48
N ASP A 87 0.70 -5.28 -15.17
CA ASP A 87 1.38 -6.09 -14.18
C ASP A 87 0.41 -7.10 -13.53
N PRO A 88 0.70 -8.41 -13.57
CA PRO A 88 -0.19 -9.43 -12.99
C PRO A 88 -0.17 -9.45 -11.46
N ILE A 89 0.93 -9.05 -10.81
CA ILE A 89 1.06 -9.00 -9.34
C ILE A 89 0.28 -7.80 -8.79
N ARG A 90 0.44 -6.63 -9.41
CA ARG A 90 -0.18 -5.37 -8.97
C ARG A 90 -1.59 -5.17 -9.53
N ASN A 91 -2.08 -6.08 -10.39
CA ASN A 91 -3.31 -5.94 -11.18
C ASN A 91 -3.32 -4.69 -12.08
N TYR A 92 -4.01 -4.77 -13.22
CA TYR A 92 -4.07 -3.64 -14.14
C TYR A 92 -5.15 -2.61 -13.75
N TYR A 93 -4.78 -1.64 -12.90
CA TYR A 93 -5.64 -0.53 -12.44
C TYR A 93 -5.03 0.86 -12.73
N PRO A 94 -4.88 1.24 -14.01
CA PRO A 94 -4.10 2.42 -14.39
C PRO A 94 -4.64 3.74 -13.81
N VAL A 95 -5.96 3.88 -13.66
CA VAL A 95 -6.54 5.09 -13.03
C VAL A 95 -6.18 5.15 -11.54
N THR A 96 -6.31 4.03 -10.82
CA THR A 96 -5.94 3.96 -9.39
C THR A 96 -4.46 4.27 -9.20
N HIS A 97 -3.57 3.61 -9.94
CA HIS A 97 -2.13 3.87 -9.85
C HIS A 97 -1.76 5.29 -10.29
N THR A 98 -2.45 5.87 -11.27
CA THR A 98 -2.25 7.28 -11.64
C THR A 98 -2.56 8.21 -10.47
N THR A 99 -3.61 7.94 -9.68
CA THR A 99 -3.89 8.76 -8.48
C THR A 99 -2.77 8.67 -7.43
N HIS A 100 -2.23 7.46 -7.19
CA HIS A 100 -1.09 7.31 -6.28
C HIS A 100 0.18 7.96 -6.84
N TRP A 101 0.41 7.88 -8.16
CA TRP A 101 1.56 8.52 -8.83
C TRP A 101 1.51 10.04 -8.69
N LEU A 102 0.33 10.65 -8.86
CA LEU A 102 0.14 12.10 -8.66
C LEU A 102 0.43 12.52 -7.21
N GLU A 103 -0.10 11.78 -6.24
CA GLU A 103 0.07 12.08 -4.81
C GLU A 103 1.50 11.97 -4.34
N PHE A 104 2.22 10.99 -4.86
CA PHE A 104 3.65 10.84 -4.60
C PHE A 104 4.44 12.11 -4.99
N ARG A 105 3.94 12.92 -5.94
CA ARG A 105 4.57 14.20 -6.30
C ARG A 105 4.16 15.36 -5.41
N VAL A 106 3.10 15.22 -4.61
CA VAL A 106 2.66 16.24 -3.66
C VAL A 106 3.29 16.02 -2.29
N TRP A 107 3.33 14.78 -1.80
CA TRP A 107 3.81 14.47 -0.44
C TRP A 107 4.63 13.17 -0.35
N TRP A 108 5.18 12.69 -1.46
CA TRP A 108 6.01 11.47 -1.49
C TRP A 108 5.28 10.26 -0.88
N ALA A 109 5.99 9.40 -0.16
CA ALA A 109 5.46 8.20 0.50
C ALA A 109 4.81 8.49 1.88
N TRP A 110 4.14 9.63 2.07
CA TRP A 110 3.50 9.98 3.35
C TRP A 110 2.11 9.35 3.49
N PRO A 111 1.90 8.31 4.33
CA PRO A 111 0.64 7.56 4.39
C PRO A 111 -0.59 8.38 4.77
N PRO A 112 -0.52 9.34 5.73
CA PRO A 112 -1.66 10.22 6.05
C PRO A 112 -2.22 11.01 4.87
N GLY A 113 -1.36 11.43 3.91
CA GLY A 113 -1.81 12.13 2.70
C GLY A 113 -2.67 11.23 1.81
N THR A 114 -2.20 10.01 1.54
CA THR A 114 -2.94 8.98 0.80
C THR A 114 -4.28 8.65 1.47
N TYR A 115 -4.28 8.57 2.81
CA TYR A 115 -5.48 8.33 3.60
C TYR A 115 -6.50 9.47 3.50
N ALA A 116 -6.06 10.73 3.54
CA ALA A 116 -6.94 11.88 3.38
C ALA A 116 -7.73 11.82 2.06
N ILE A 117 -7.08 11.44 0.96
CA ILE A 117 -7.74 11.27 -0.33
C ILE A 117 -8.79 10.16 -0.28
N ASN A 118 -8.52 9.04 0.40
CA ASN A 118 -9.50 7.98 0.59
C ASN A 118 -10.75 8.48 1.36
N VAL A 119 -10.55 9.25 2.44
CA VAL A 119 -11.65 9.86 3.21
C VAL A 119 -12.48 10.81 2.35
N LEU A 120 -11.83 11.65 1.53
CA LEU A 120 -12.51 12.57 0.62
C LEU A 120 -13.28 11.83 -0.48
N LEU A 121 -12.71 10.77 -1.06
CA LEU A 121 -13.40 9.92 -2.03
C LEU A 121 -14.61 9.22 -1.42
N HIS A 122 -14.52 8.77 -0.16
CA HIS A 122 -15.67 8.19 0.54
C HIS A 122 -16.78 9.22 0.78
N ALA A 123 -16.43 10.45 1.19
CA ALA A 123 -17.39 11.55 1.31
C ALA A 123 -18.07 11.87 -0.03
N ALA A 124 -17.30 11.90 -1.13
CA ALA A 124 -17.85 12.07 -2.47
C ALA A 124 -18.80 10.93 -2.87
N ASN A 125 -18.46 9.68 -2.54
CA ASN A 125 -19.33 8.53 -2.75
C ASN A 125 -20.65 8.64 -1.97
N ALA A 126 -20.61 9.07 -0.71
CA ALA A 126 -21.82 9.28 0.08
C ALA A 126 -22.72 10.38 -0.51
N LEU A 127 -22.14 11.46 -1.05
CA LEU A 127 -22.87 12.50 -1.79
C LEU A 127 -23.46 11.96 -3.10
N LEU A 128 -22.74 11.06 -3.80
CA LEU A 128 -23.26 10.39 -4.99
C LEU A 128 -24.39 9.41 -4.65
N VAL A 129 -24.35 8.72 -3.51
CA VAL A 129 -25.48 7.92 -3.02
C VAL A 129 -26.69 8.81 -2.78
N PHE A 130 -26.51 9.98 -2.13
CA PHE A 130 -27.58 10.97 -1.99
C PHE A 130 -28.15 11.37 -3.36
N ALA A 131 -27.29 11.75 -4.31
CA ALA A 131 -27.69 12.14 -5.65
C ALA A 131 -28.39 11.01 -6.43
N LEU A 132 -27.94 9.77 -6.27
CA LEU A 132 -28.56 8.58 -6.86
C LEU A 132 -29.96 8.36 -6.30
N VAL A 133 -30.15 8.41 -4.99
CA VAL A 133 -31.47 8.24 -4.36
C VAL A 133 -32.47 9.30 -4.84
N ARG A 134 -32.02 10.55 -4.97
CA ARG A 134 -32.82 11.63 -5.56
C ARG A 134 -33.11 11.39 -7.04
N THR A 135 -32.12 10.90 -7.78
CA THR A 135 -32.29 10.49 -9.18
C THR A 135 -33.29 9.34 -9.28
N LEU A 136 -33.33 8.38 -8.36
CA LEU A 136 -34.31 7.29 -8.35
C LEU A 136 -35.74 7.75 -8.00
N GLY A 137 -35.92 9.03 -7.64
CA GLY A 137 -37.22 9.64 -7.38
C GLY A 137 -37.71 9.50 -5.94
N LEU A 138 -36.85 9.07 -5.02
CA LEU A 138 -37.15 8.98 -3.58
C LEU A 138 -36.99 10.34 -2.91
N GLY A 139 -37.65 10.54 -1.76
CA GLY A 139 -37.68 11.82 -1.06
C GLY A 139 -36.31 12.24 -0.48
N ALA A 140 -36.19 13.52 -0.12
CA ALA A 140 -34.96 14.05 0.48
C ALA A 140 -34.60 13.35 1.81
N ARG A 141 -35.61 12.94 2.59
CA ARG A 141 -35.41 12.23 3.86
C ARG A 141 -34.79 10.84 3.65
N ALA A 142 -35.28 10.10 2.66
CA ALA A 142 -34.67 8.82 2.27
C ALA A 142 -33.25 9.02 1.72
N ALA A 143 -33.01 10.07 0.93
CA ALA A 143 -31.67 10.39 0.42
C ALA A 143 -30.67 10.65 1.55
N TRP A 144 -31.05 11.47 2.54
CA TRP A 144 -30.24 11.73 3.74
C TRP A 144 -29.94 10.44 4.50
N LEU A 145 -30.95 9.66 4.82
CA LEU A 145 -30.77 8.42 5.57
C LEU A 145 -29.89 7.41 4.82
N ALA A 146 -30.12 7.19 3.52
CA ALA A 146 -29.30 6.29 2.71
C ALA A 146 -27.83 6.73 2.65
N SER A 147 -27.58 8.04 2.47
CA SER A 147 -26.22 8.56 2.42
C SER A 147 -25.50 8.46 3.76
N LEU A 148 -26.20 8.67 4.88
CA LEU A 148 -25.60 8.57 6.22
C LEU A 148 -25.37 7.11 6.62
N LEU A 149 -26.32 6.22 6.32
CA LEU A 149 -26.13 4.78 6.48
C LEU A 149 -24.92 4.29 5.69
N PHE A 150 -24.71 4.78 4.46
CA PHE A 150 -23.52 4.45 3.66
C PHE A 150 -22.23 5.08 4.20
N ALA A 151 -22.27 6.37 4.58
CA ALA A 151 -21.10 7.10 5.04
C ALA A 151 -20.53 6.59 6.37
N LEU A 152 -21.40 6.05 7.24
CA LEU A 152 -21.06 5.74 8.62
C LEU A 152 -21.00 4.23 8.88
N HIS A 153 -21.12 3.39 7.85
CA HIS A 153 -21.18 1.94 8.05
C HIS A 153 -19.79 1.34 8.32
N PRO A 154 -19.58 0.60 9.42
CA PRO A 154 -18.26 0.06 9.80
C PRO A 154 -17.74 -1.00 8.82
N MET A 155 -18.62 -1.75 8.16
CA MET A 155 -18.22 -2.70 7.10
C MET A 155 -17.57 -2.01 5.88
N LEU A 156 -17.84 -0.71 5.68
CA LEU A 156 -17.27 0.06 4.58
C LEU A 156 -15.93 0.70 4.96
N ALA A 157 -15.58 0.71 6.26
CA ALA A 157 -14.36 1.29 6.79
C ALA A 157 -13.10 0.68 6.17
N ALA A 158 -13.12 -0.63 5.88
CA ALA A 158 -12.01 -1.32 5.24
C ALA A 158 -11.61 -0.69 3.90
N SER A 159 -12.57 -0.20 3.09
CA SER A 159 -12.25 0.44 1.82
C SER A 159 -11.68 1.85 1.96
N VAL A 160 -11.80 2.46 3.14
CA VAL A 160 -11.39 3.84 3.41
C VAL A 160 -10.08 3.88 4.19
N ALA A 161 -10.01 3.12 5.30
CA ALA A 161 -8.88 3.04 6.22
C ALA A 161 -7.66 2.31 5.65
N TRP A 162 -7.89 1.35 4.74
CA TRP A 162 -6.85 0.64 4.03
C TRP A 162 -6.43 1.40 2.78
N LEU A 163 -5.14 1.73 2.66
CA LEU A 163 -4.64 2.63 1.61
C LEU A 163 -4.78 2.02 0.21
N ALA A 164 -4.41 0.75 0.02
CA ALA A 164 -4.52 0.03 -1.25
C ALA A 164 -5.96 -0.19 -1.74
N GLU A 165 -6.96 -0.04 -0.85
CA GLU A 165 -8.38 -0.19 -1.22
C GLU A 165 -8.99 1.03 -1.90
N ARG A 166 -8.18 2.05 -2.23
CA ARG A 166 -8.59 3.18 -3.06
C ARG A 166 -9.29 2.76 -4.36
N LYS A 167 -8.87 1.64 -4.95
CA LYS A 167 -9.52 1.01 -6.11
C LYS A 167 -11.04 0.86 -5.93
N ASN A 168 -11.51 0.57 -4.72
CA ASN A 168 -12.95 0.48 -4.41
C ASN A 168 -13.62 1.84 -4.39
N LEU A 169 -12.95 2.84 -3.81
CA LEU A 169 -13.48 4.18 -3.68
C LEU A 169 -13.65 4.83 -5.06
N LEU A 170 -12.63 4.76 -5.90
CA LEU A 170 -12.66 5.25 -7.28
C LEU A 170 -13.64 4.43 -8.14
N GLY A 171 -13.59 3.10 -8.03
CA GLY A 171 -14.50 2.20 -8.74
C GLY A 171 -15.97 2.53 -8.45
N THR A 172 -16.32 2.74 -7.17
CA THR A 172 -17.68 3.14 -6.77
C THR A 172 -18.02 4.56 -7.19
N LEU A 173 -17.10 5.52 -7.07
CA LEU A 173 -17.32 6.91 -7.49
C LEU A 173 -17.73 6.99 -8.95
N PHE A 174 -16.94 6.34 -9.80
CA PHE A 174 -17.21 6.29 -11.23
C PHE A 174 -18.45 5.45 -11.55
N SER A 175 -18.70 4.35 -10.84
CA SER A 175 -19.91 3.53 -11.03
C SER A 175 -21.20 4.29 -10.71
N LEU A 176 -21.23 5.01 -9.59
CA LEU A 176 -22.39 5.80 -9.18
C LEU A 176 -22.62 6.98 -10.13
N ALA A 177 -21.54 7.70 -10.50
CA ALA A 177 -21.62 8.79 -11.46
C ALA A 177 -22.09 8.30 -12.84
N ALA A 178 -21.59 7.14 -13.30
CA ALA A 178 -22.02 6.51 -14.54
C ALA A 178 -23.51 6.12 -14.50
N LEU A 179 -23.98 5.52 -13.40
CA LEU A 179 -25.38 5.15 -13.22
C LEU A 179 -26.31 6.37 -13.19
N ILE A 180 -25.96 7.42 -12.46
CA ILE A 180 -26.74 8.66 -12.43
C ILE A 180 -26.83 9.27 -13.83
N ALA A 181 -25.70 9.37 -14.54
CA ALA A 181 -25.65 9.90 -15.90
C ALA A 181 -26.47 9.05 -16.89
N TYR A 182 -26.41 7.72 -16.75
CA TYR A 182 -27.21 6.77 -17.54
C TYR A 182 -28.72 6.98 -17.31
N LEU A 183 -29.15 7.04 -16.05
CA LEU A 183 -30.56 7.25 -15.70
C LEU A 183 -31.09 8.60 -16.21
N LYS A 184 -30.26 9.65 -16.22
CA LYS A 184 -30.60 10.94 -16.84
C LYS A 184 -30.75 10.82 -18.35
N TYR A 185 -29.82 10.13 -19.02
CA TYR A 185 -29.94 9.82 -20.46
C TYR A 185 -31.26 9.10 -20.77
N CYS A 186 -31.62 8.09 -19.99
CA CYS A 186 -32.82 7.30 -20.23
C CYS A 186 -34.12 8.10 -20.08
N ARG A 187 -34.10 9.19 -19.31
CA ARG A 187 -35.26 10.07 -19.10
C ARG A 187 -35.32 11.20 -20.11
N ASP A 188 -34.18 11.84 -20.37
CA ASP A 188 -34.13 13.06 -21.16
C ASP A 188 -33.87 12.78 -22.65
N GLY A 189 -33.43 11.56 -23.00
CA GLY A 189 -33.07 11.14 -24.36
C GLY A 189 -31.79 11.80 -24.91
N ARG A 190 -31.14 12.68 -24.15
CA ARG A 190 -29.98 13.46 -24.59
C ARG A 190 -28.69 12.63 -24.58
N LEU A 191 -27.90 12.74 -25.65
CA LEU A 191 -26.63 12.00 -25.77
C LEU A 191 -25.53 12.48 -24.80
N GLY A 192 -25.60 13.71 -24.29
CA GLY A 192 -24.59 14.25 -23.36
C GLY A 192 -24.41 13.38 -22.11
N PRO A 193 -25.47 13.14 -21.31
CA PRO A 193 -25.41 12.23 -20.16
C PRO A 193 -24.99 10.80 -20.52
N TYR A 194 -25.33 10.30 -21.71
CA TYR A 194 -24.87 8.98 -22.15
C TYR A 194 -23.35 8.93 -22.36
N ARG A 195 -22.79 9.92 -23.07
CA ARG A 195 -21.32 10.04 -23.26
C ARG A 195 -20.60 10.12 -21.92
N LEU A 196 -21.14 10.91 -21.00
CA LEU A 196 -20.58 11.03 -19.65
C LEU A 196 -20.64 9.70 -18.88
N SER A 197 -21.74 8.96 -19.02
CA SER A 197 -21.87 7.62 -18.44
C SER A 197 -20.80 6.65 -18.99
N LEU A 198 -20.54 6.69 -20.29
CA LEU A 198 -19.49 5.88 -20.92
C LEU A 198 -18.09 6.23 -20.40
N VAL A 199 -17.77 7.52 -20.30
CA VAL A 199 -16.47 7.98 -19.77
C VAL A 199 -16.28 7.53 -18.33
N TYR A 200 -17.28 7.72 -17.47
CA TYR A 200 -17.20 7.24 -16.09
C TYR A 200 -17.12 5.72 -16.01
N MET A 201 -17.84 4.99 -16.84
CA MET A 201 -17.73 3.52 -16.88
C MET A 201 -16.30 3.06 -17.19
N LEU A 202 -15.67 3.66 -18.20
CA LEU A 202 -14.29 3.34 -18.57
C LEU A 202 -13.31 3.70 -17.44
N ALA A 203 -13.46 4.87 -16.82
CA ALA A 203 -12.63 5.28 -15.68
C ALA A 203 -12.81 4.33 -14.49
N GLY A 204 -14.04 3.88 -14.21
CA GLY A 204 -14.33 2.90 -13.16
C GLY A 204 -13.73 1.54 -13.44
N LEU A 205 -13.87 1.03 -14.66
CA LEU A 205 -13.26 -0.22 -15.11
C LEU A 205 -11.73 -0.20 -14.98
N LEU A 206 -11.10 0.92 -15.32
CA LEU A 206 -9.66 1.15 -15.18
C LEU A 206 -9.21 1.47 -13.75
N SER A 207 -10.16 1.64 -12.82
CA SER A 207 -9.88 1.77 -11.37
C SER A 207 -10.01 0.43 -10.66
N LYS A 208 -11.02 -0.38 -11.03
CA LYS A 208 -11.27 -1.72 -10.49
C LYS A 208 -12.11 -2.55 -11.45
N THR A 209 -11.70 -3.80 -11.72
CA THR A 209 -12.40 -4.68 -12.66
C THR A 209 -13.83 -5.02 -12.25
N ALA A 210 -14.15 -5.03 -10.95
CA ALA A 210 -15.51 -5.31 -10.45
C ALA A 210 -16.61 -4.38 -11.02
N VAL A 211 -16.23 -3.21 -11.54
CA VAL A 211 -17.13 -2.26 -12.22
C VAL A 211 -17.77 -2.87 -13.48
N MET A 212 -17.22 -3.95 -14.04
CA MET A 212 -17.79 -4.74 -15.15
C MET A 212 -19.24 -5.21 -14.90
N THR A 213 -19.67 -5.24 -13.65
CA THR A 213 -21.02 -5.63 -13.23
C THR A 213 -22.06 -4.52 -13.44
N MET A 214 -21.61 -3.27 -13.62
CA MET A 214 -22.49 -2.10 -13.67
C MET A 214 -23.43 -2.05 -14.89
N PRO A 215 -23.04 -2.45 -16.12
CA PRO A 215 -23.98 -2.54 -17.24
C PRO A 215 -25.16 -3.47 -16.95
N ALA A 216 -24.93 -4.59 -16.26
CA ALA A 216 -26.02 -5.49 -15.85
C ALA A 216 -26.93 -4.83 -14.79
N SER A 217 -26.37 -4.05 -13.87
CA SER A 217 -27.15 -3.26 -12.92
C SER A 217 -27.95 -2.12 -13.60
N MET A 218 -27.39 -1.49 -14.63
CA MET A 218 -28.08 -0.47 -15.45
C MET A 218 -29.24 -1.09 -16.24
N LEU A 219 -29.03 -2.27 -16.83
CA LEU A 219 -30.09 -3.03 -17.51
C LEU A 219 -31.20 -3.43 -16.52
N ALA A 220 -30.85 -3.85 -15.31
CA ALA A 220 -31.82 -4.11 -14.26
C ALA A 220 -32.61 -2.85 -13.89
N ALA A 221 -31.97 -1.67 -13.87
CA ALA A 221 -32.66 -0.41 -13.63
C ALA A 221 -33.67 -0.10 -14.76
N ASP A 222 -33.32 -0.37 -16.01
CA ASP A 222 -34.24 -0.24 -17.13
C ASP A 222 -35.49 -1.09 -16.99
N TRP A 223 -35.30 -2.36 -16.68
CA TRP A 223 -36.39 -3.33 -16.62
C TRP A 223 -37.29 -3.14 -15.39
N LEU A 224 -36.68 -2.84 -14.25
CA LEU A 224 -37.36 -2.82 -12.96
C LEU A 224 -37.87 -1.42 -12.60
N ILE A 225 -37.10 -0.37 -12.87
CA ILE A 225 -37.42 1.00 -12.48
C ILE A 225 -38.10 1.74 -13.62
N LEU A 226 -37.46 1.79 -14.79
CA LEU A 226 -37.96 2.56 -15.94
C LEU A 226 -38.98 1.78 -16.79
N ARG A 227 -39.17 0.48 -16.52
CA ARG A 227 -40.07 -0.43 -17.24
C ARG A 227 -39.82 -0.48 -18.76
N ARG A 228 -38.61 -0.16 -19.20
CA ARG A 228 -38.17 -0.27 -20.61
C ARG A 228 -37.72 -1.70 -20.86
N ARG A 229 -38.04 -2.29 -22.02
CA ARG A 229 -37.66 -3.67 -22.38
C ARG A 229 -37.25 -3.77 -23.85
N GLY A 230 -36.60 -4.88 -24.19
CA GLY A 230 -36.20 -5.22 -25.56
C GLY A 230 -34.79 -4.74 -25.92
N TRP A 231 -34.36 -5.06 -27.15
CA TRP A 231 -33.01 -4.81 -27.64
C TRP A 231 -32.55 -3.34 -27.58
N LYS A 232 -33.50 -2.39 -27.64
CA LYS A 232 -33.22 -0.95 -27.51
C LYS A 232 -32.67 -0.54 -26.14
N THR A 233 -32.89 -1.33 -25.08
CA THR A 233 -32.26 -1.08 -23.76
C THR A 233 -30.87 -1.69 -23.65
N VAL A 234 -30.57 -2.72 -24.46
CA VAL A 234 -29.27 -3.40 -24.46
C VAL A 234 -28.25 -2.64 -25.30
N TRP A 235 -28.67 -2.08 -26.44
CA TRP A 235 -27.77 -1.42 -27.38
C TRP A 235 -26.91 -0.30 -26.78
N PRO A 236 -27.45 0.61 -25.95
CA PRO A 236 -26.64 1.64 -25.30
C PRO A 236 -25.61 1.07 -24.32
N LEU A 237 -25.84 -0.12 -23.77
CA LEU A 237 -24.97 -0.75 -22.77
C LEU A 237 -23.90 -1.64 -23.41
N LEU A 238 -24.07 -2.04 -24.67
CA LEU A 238 -23.16 -2.96 -25.34
C LEU A 238 -21.68 -2.49 -25.33
N PRO A 239 -21.34 -1.22 -25.62
CA PRO A 239 -19.95 -0.77 -25.55
C PRO A 239 -19.33 -0.94 -24.16
N MET A 240 -20.12 -0.70 -23.10
CA MET A 240 -19.69 -0.88 -21.71
C MET A 240 -19.50 -2.36 -21.36
N MET A 241 -20.38 -3.23 -21.86
CA MET A 241 -20.28 -4.68 -21.68
C MET A 241 -19.04 -5.25 -22.37
N VAL A 242 -18.75 -4.80 -23.59
CA VAL A 242 -17.56 -5.22 -24.34
C VAL A 242 -16.29 -4.78 -23.61
N ALA A 243 -16.22 -3.52 -23.16
CA ALA A 243 -15.07 -3.03 -22.39
C ALA A 243 -14.86 -3.83 -21.09
N GLY A 244 -15.95 -4.16 -20.38
CA GLY A 244 -15.90 -5.02 -19.20
C GLY A 244 -15.41 -6.43 -19.52
N ALA A 245 -15.91 -7.04 -20.60
CA ALA A 245 -15.52 -8.39 -21.02
C ALA A 245 -14.03 -8.49 -21.39
N VAL A 246 -13.48 -7.48 -22.06
CA VAL A 246 -12.04 -7.42 -22.40
C VAL A 246 -11.18 -7.42 -21.13
N LEU A 247 -11.52 -6.61 -20.13
CA LEU A 247 -10.76 -6.57 -18.87
C LEU A 247 -10.91 -7.85 -18.05
N VAL A 248 -12.10 -8.47 -18.07
CA VAL A 248 -12.30 -9.81 -17.47
C VAL A 248 -11.41 -10.84 -18.14
N TRP A 249 -11.34 -10.83 -19.47
CA TRP A 249 -10.50 -11.76 -20.21
C TRP A 249 -9.02 -11.60 -19.87
N ILE A 250 -8.52 -10.36 -19.82
CA ILE A 250 -7.14 -10.06 -19.38
C ILE A 250 -6.91 -10.60 -17.96
N LYS A 251 -7.79 -10.24 -17.00
CA LYS A 251 -7.66 -10.66 -15.61
C LYS A 251 -7.73 -12.18 -15.45
N SER A 252 -8.67 -12.83 -16.16
CA SER A 252 -8.83 -14.28 -16.10
C SER A 252 -7.58 -14.99 -16.62
N GLY A 253 -6.94 -14.48 -17.68
CA GLY A 253 -5.65 -14.99 -18.15
C GLY A 253 -4.55 -14.91 -17.08
N GLN A 254 -4.50 -13.80 -16.33
CA GLN A 254 -3.53 -13.62 -15.23
C GLN A 254 -3.79 -14.60 -14.07
N GLU A 255 -5.04 -14.75 -13.64
CA GLU A 255 -5.41 -15.65 -12.54
C GLU A 255 -5.16 -17.13 -12.90
N HIS A 256 -5.39 -17.53 -14.16
CA HIS A 256 -5.04 -18.88 -14.64
C HIS A 256 -3.53 -19.10 -14.65
N ALA A 257 -2.74 -18.11 -15.08
CA ALA A 257 -1.28 -18.19 -15.05
C ALA A 257 -0.73 -18.29 -13.62
N ALA A 258 -1.41 -17.69 -12.63
CA ALA A 258 -1.05 -17.79 -11.22
C ALA A 258 -1.45 -19.13 -10.56
N GLY A 259 -2.13 -20.02 -11.27
CA GLY A 259 -2.49 -21.35 -10.78
C GLY A 259 -3.56 -21.36 -9.68
N HIS A 260 -4.33 -20.29 -9.54
CA HIS A 260 -5.37 -20.21 -8.51
C HIS A 260 -6.52 -21.18 -8.82
N THR A 261 -6.77 -22.11 -7.90
CA THR A 261 -7.86 -23.08 -7.98
C THR A 261 -9.09 -22.62 -7.21
N PHE A 262 -10.22 -23.26 -7.48
CA PHE A 262 -11.43 -23.04 -6.69
C PHE A 262 -11.26 -23.53 -5.26
N ALA A 263 -11.75 -22.74 -4.29
CA ALA A 263 -11.72 -23.13 -2.88
C ALA A 263 -12.55 -24.40 -2.60
N GLU A 264 -13.72 -24.53 -3.25
CA GLU A 264 -14.66 -25.63 -3.01
C GLU A 264 -14.95 -26.45 -4.29
N PRO A 265 -15.19 -27.76 -4.18
CA PRO A 265 -15.60 -28.59 -5.31
C PRO A 265 -17.07 -28.35 -5.71
N TRP A 266 -17.41 -28.69 -6.95
CA TRP A 266 -18.74 -28.50 -7.54
C TRP A 266 -19.75 -29.58 -7.15
N PRO A 267 -20.00 -29.80 -5.86
CA PRO A 267 -21.41 -29.64 -5.51
C PRO A 267 -21.63 -28.72 -4.31
N LEU A 268 -20.55 -28.34 -3.62
CA LEU A 268 -20.61 -27.52 -2.40
C LEU A 268 -20.58 -26.01 -2.70
N ARG A 269 -20.11 -25.60 -3.89
CA ARG A 269 -20.03 -24.18 -4.27
C ARG A 269 -21.35 -23.41 -4.10
N PRO A 270 -22.53 -23.92 -4.49
CA PRO A 270 -23.77 -23.17 -4.28
C PRO A 270 -24.04 -22.84 -2.81
N LEU A 271 -23.70 -23.76 -1.88
CA LEU A 271 -23.82 -23.53 -0.44
C LEU A 271 -22.83 -22.46 0.03
N ALA A 272 -21.58 -22.52 -0.44
CA ALA A 272 -20.55 -21.53 -0.14
C ALA A 272 -20.95 -20.12 -0.63
N VAL A 273 -21.40 -20.01 -1.88
CA VAL A 273 -21.85 -18.76 -2.50
C VAL A 273 -23.05 -18.19 -1.75
N ALA A 274 -24.06 -19.01 -1.47
CA ALA A 274 -25.23 -18.57 -0.73
C ALA A 274 -24.88 -18.12 0.70
N SER A 275 -23.97 -18.84 1.35
CA SER A 275 -23.46 -18.49 2.67
C SER A 275 -22.72 -17.15 2.64
N ALA A 276 -21.88 -16.90 1.63
CA ALA A 276 -21.19 -15.62 1.48
C ALA A 276 -22.19 -14.46 1.30
N LEU A 277 -23.14 -14.59 0.37
CA LEU A 277 -24.17 -13.58 0.10
C LEU A 277 -25.04 -13.30 1.34
N TRP A 278 -25.42 -14.36 2.06
CA TRP A 278 -26.21 -14.24 3.29
C TRP A 278 -25.43 -13.54 4.41
N GLN A 279 -24.16 -13.91 4.60
CA GLN A 279 -23.29 -13.27 5.58
C GLN A 279 -23.05 -11.78 5.28
N TYR A 280 -22.91 -11.39 4.01
CA TYR A 280 -22.84 -9.98 3.64
C TYR A 280 -24.12 -9.22 4.03
N LEU A 281 -25.31 -9.79 3.79
CA LEU A 281 -26.57 -9.18 4.22
C LEU A 281 -26.68 -9.07 5.74
N LEU A 282 -26.34 -10.14 6.46
CA LEU A 282 -26.35 -10.14 7.93
C LEU A 282 -25.39 -9.09 8.49
N LYS A 283 -24.16 -8.99 7.97
CA LYS A 283 -23.16 -8.03 8.45
C LYS A 283 -23.49 -6.59 8.07
N LEU A 284 -24.26 -6.34 7.00
CA LEU A 284 -24.81 -5.02 6.71
C LEU A 284 -25.97 -4.65 7.66
N ALA A 285 -26.75 -5.62 8.13
CA ALA A 285 -27.83 -5.37 9.08
C ALA A 285 -27.33 -5.29 10.53
N TRP A 286 -26.29 -6.06 10.85
CA TRP A 286 -25.74 -6.24 12.19
C TRP A 286 -24.20 -6.37 12.13
N PRO A 287 -23.48 -5.22 12.04
CA PRO A 287 -22.05 -5.22 11.77
C PRO A 287 -21.19 -5.45 13.03
N LEU A 288 -21.44 -6.56 13.72
CA LEU A 288 -20.57 -7.06 14.78
C LEU A 288 -19.65 -8.15 14.23
N ASP A 289 -18.51 -8.37 14.91
CA ASP A 289 -17.51 -9.37 14.51
C ASP A 289 -17.03 -9.18 13.05
N LEU A 290 -16.64 -7.95 12.74
CA LEU A 290 -15.99 -7.60 11.49
C LEU A 290 -14.52 -8.03 11.55
N ARG A 291 -14.04 -8.74 10.52
CA ARG A 291 -12.69 -9.30 10.50
C ARG A 291 -11.95 -8.78 9.27
N THR A 292 -10.66 -8.49 9.47
CA THR A 292 -9.75 -8.11 8.37
C THR A 292 -9.62 -9.24 7.37
N ILE A 293 -9.39 -10.46 7.89
CA ILE A 293 -9.34 -11.70 7.13
C ILE A 293 -10.18 -12.74 7.88
N TYR A 294 -11.22 -13.25 7.21
CA TYR A 294 -12.13 -14.24 7.79
C TYR A 294 -11.50 -15.65 7.82
N PRO A 295 -11.87 -16.51 8.79
CA PRO A 295 -11.46 -17.91 8.77
C PRO A 295 -11.93 -18.60 7.51
N ARG A 296 -11.15 -19.61 7.08
CA ARG A 296 -11.60 -20.51 6.02
C ARG A 296 -12.82 -21.29 6.45
N TRP A 297 -13.63 -21.62 5.46
CA TRP A 297 -14.81 -22.45 5.62
C TRP A 297 -14.48 -23.89 5.23
N HIS A 298 -15.13 -24.82 5.92
CA HIS A 298 -15.17 -26.23 5.54
C HIS A 298 -16.63 -26.53 5.21
N VAL A 299 -17.00 -26.27 3.96
CA VAL A 299 -18.39 -26.40 3.53
C VAL A 299 -18.73 -27.88 3.38
N GLU A 300 -19.88 -28.27 3.91
CA GLU A 300 -20.36 -29.65 3.86
C GLU A 300 -21.89 -29.66 3.72
N TRP A 301 -22.45 -30.83 3.38
CA TRP A 301 -23.89 -31.03 3.32
C TRP A 301 -24.48 -31.19 4.72
N SER A 302 -24.60 -30.07 5.45
CA SER A 302 -25.20 -30.04 6.78
C SER A 302 -26.23 -28.91 6.91
N PRO A 303 -27.18 -28.97 7.87
CA PRO A 303 -28.20 -27.95 8.05
C PRO A 303 -27.64 -26.53 8.20
N VAL A 304 -26.45 -26.39 8.79
CA VAL A 304 -25.77 -25.09 8.97
C VAL A 304 -25.42 -24.44 7.64
N TRP A 305 -24.97 -25.20 6.66
CA TRP A 305 -24.59 -24.69 5.32
C TRP A 305 -25.78 -24.61 4.35
N ILE A 306 -26.84 -25.39 4.59
CA ILE A 306 -28.08 -25.35 3.80
C ILE A 306 -28.96 -24.16 4.22
N ALA A 307 -28.97 -23.78 5.50
CA ALA A 307 -29.83 -22.72 6.02
C ALA A 307 -29.63 -21.35 5.32
N PRO A 308 -28.40 -20.86 5.04
CA PRO A 308 -28.18 -19.63 4.28
C PRO A 308 -28.78 -19.66 2.87
N LEU A 309 -28.68 -20.81 2.19
CA LEU A 309 -29.30 -20.99 0.87
C LEU A 309 -30.83 -20.94 0.97
N ALA A 310 -31.42 -21.67 1.91
CA ALA A 310 -32.86 -21.65 2.14
C ALA A 310 -33.36 -20.24 2.50
N ALA A 311 -32.63 -19.51 3.36
CA ALA A 311 -32.96 -18.16 3.75
C ALA A 311 -32.89 -17.18 2.58
N LEU A 312 -31.84 -17.28 1.74
CA LEU A 312 -31.71 -16.46 0.54
C LEU A 312 -32.84 -16.75 -0.46
N LEU A 313 -33.18 -18.02 -0.67
CA LEU A 313 -34.31 -18.42 -1.52
C LEU A 313 -35.63 -17.87 -0.97
N LEU A 314 -35.86 -17.93 0.34
CA LEU A 314 -37.04 -17.37 0.98
C LEU A 314 -37.13 -15.85 0.75
N VAL A 315 -36.02 -15.12 0.86
CA VAL A 315 -35.98 -13.68 0.56
C VAL A 315 -36.34 -13.41 -0.90
N LEU A 316 -35.80 -14.19 -1.83
CA LEU A 316 -36.09 -14.05 -3.27
C LEU A 316 -37.55 -14.38 -3.60
N VAL A 317 -38.10 -15.46 -3.05
CA VAL A 317 -39.51 -15.85 -3.20
C VAL A 317 -40.42 -14.76 -2.62
N THR A 318 -40.11 -14.26 -1.43
CA THR A 318 -40.87 -13.19 -0.77
C THR A 318 -40.83 -11.91 -1.60
N ALA A 319 -39.67 -11.51 -2.11
CA ALA A 319 -39.52 -10.36 -3.00
C ALA A 319 -40.31 -10.55 -4.30
N TRP A 320 -40.35 -11.76 -4.85
CA TRP A 320 -41.13 -12.09 -6.04
C TRP A 320 -42.64 -12.04 -5.77
N LEU A 321 -43.12 -12.59 -4.66
CA LEU A 321 -44.54 -12.52 -4.28
C LEU A 321 -44.97 -11.07 -4.03
N LEU A 322 -44.12 -10.29 -3.37
CA LEU A 322 -44.37 -8.88 -3.07
C LEU A 322 -43.98 -7.92 -4.20
N ARG A 323 -43.61 -8.43 -5.39
CA ARG A 323 -43.06 -7.60 -6.50
C ARG A 323 -43.97 -6.46 -6.94
N ARG A 324 -45.29 -6.62 -6.81
CA ARG A 324 -46.24 -5.55 -7.14
C ARG A 324 -46.33 -4.46 -6.05
N ARG A 325 -45.91 -4.75 -4.82
CA ARG A 325 -45.99 -3.85 -3.65
C ARG A 325 -44.69 -3.11 -3.34
N ILE A 326 -43.53 -3.74 -3.49
CA ILE A 326 -42.22 -3.16 -3.12
C ILE A 326 -41.66 -2.16 -4.14
N GLY A 327 -42.23 -2.12 -5.35
CA GLY A 327 -41.80 -1.21 -6.40
C GLY A 327 -40.49 -1.60 -7.08
N GLY A 328 -40.20 -0.91 -8.20
CA GLY A 328 -39.04 -1.21 -9.05
C GLY A 328 -37.68 -0.91 -8.40
N VAL A 329 -37.62 0.14 -7.57
CA VAL A 329 -36.37 0.57 -6.93
C VAL A 329 -35.86 -0.48 -5.95
N VAL A 330 -36.73 -1.02 -5.09
CA VAL A 330 -36.34 -2.06 -4.11
C VAL A 330 -35.94 -3.37 -4.79
N GLN A 331 -36.63 -3.74 -5.88
CA GLN A 331 -36.23 -4.89 -6.69
C GLN A 331 -34.84 -4.70 -7.28
N TRP A 332 -34.57 -3.51 -7.82
CA TRP A 332 -33.25 -3.16 -8.33
C TRP A 332 -32.18 -3.19 -7.24
N CYS A 333 -32.47 -2.73 -6.01
CA CYS A 333 -31.53 -2.81 -4.88
C CYS A 333 -31.06 -4.25 -4.63
N GLY A 334 -31.99 -5.23 -4.59
CA GLY A 334 -31.64 -6.63 -4.41
C GLY A 334 -30.85 -7.21 -5.59
N VAL A 335 -31.25 -6.88 -6.82
CA VAL A 335 -30.54 -7.34 -8.02
C VAL A 335 -29.13 -6.72 -8.12
N HIS A 336 -28.98 -5.43 -7.82
CA HIS A 336 -27.68 -4.74 -7.78
C HIS A 336 -26.74 -5.39 -6.77
N PHE A 337 -27.23 -5.68 -5.55
CA PHE A 337 -26.45 -6.35 -4.52
C PHE A 337 -25.92 -7.71 -4.99
N LEU A 338 -26.77 -8.55 -5.58
CA LEU A 338 -26.38 -9.87 -6.06
C LEU A 338 -25.39 -9.80 -7.24
N ILE A 339 -25.66 -8.93 -8.21
CA ILE A 339 -24.84 -8.79 -9.42
C ILE A 339 -23.43 -8.27 -9.08
N THR A 340 -23.33 -7.31 -8.17
CA THR A 340 -22.03 -6.69 -7.81
C THR A 340 -21.15 -7.60 -6.95
N LEU A 341 -21.73 -8.53 -6.18
CA LEU A 341 -21.00 -9.53 -5.40
C LEU A 341 -20.66 -10.81 -6.17
N LEU A 342 -21.32 -11.07 -7.31
CA LEU A 342 -21.11 -12.27 -8.12
C LEU A 342 -19.63 -12.59 -8.42
N PRO A 343 -18.76 -11.60 -8.77
CA PRO A 343 -17.36 -11.87 -9.09
C PRO A 343 -16.52 -12.34 -7.89
N VAL A 344 -16.97 -12.03 -6.68
CA VAL A 344 -16.24 -12.29 -5.42
C VAL A 344 -16.96 -13.32 -4.54
N SER A 345 -18.08 -13.88 -5.01
CA SER A 345 -18.90 -14.82 -4.22
C SER A 345 -18.39 -16.26 -4.24
N GLY A 346 -17.35 -16.57 -5.02
CA GLY A 346 -16.83 -17.93 -5.20
C GLY A 346 -17.42 -18.71 -6.38
N ILE A 347 -18.19 -18.05 -7.26
CA ILE A 347 -18.65 -18.65 -8.52
C ILE A 347 -17.49 -18.85 -9.50
N ALA A 348 -16.59 -17.87 -9.57
CA ALA A 348 -15.33 -17.95 -10.30
C ALA A 348 -14.16 -18.05 -9.31
N ALA A 349 -13.10 -18.76 -9.69
CA ALA A 349 -11.86 -18.79 -8.92
C ALA A 349 -11.24 -17.37 -8.89
N PHE A 350 -10.75 -16.98 -7.73
CA PHE A 350 -10.16 -15.67 -7.47
C PHE A 350 -9.13 -15.80 -6.37
N GLY A 351 -7.90 -15.31 -6.58
CA GLY A 351 -6.76 -15.53 -5.68
C GLY A 351 -7.03 -15.23 -4.20
N TYR A 352 -7.80 -14.18 -3.88
CA TYR A 352 -8.13 -13.86 -2.48
C TYR A 352 -8.92 -14.96 -1.77
N LEU A 353 -9.73 -15.74 -2.48
CA LEU A 353 -10.52 -16.84 -1.90
C LEU A 353 -9.64 -17.96 -1.34
N TYR A 354 -8.35 -17.99 -1.71
CA TYR A 354 -7.35 -18.80 -1.02
C TYR A 354 -7.13 -18.33 0.42
N HIS A 355 -7.24 -17.04 0.74
CA HIS A 355 -7.05 -16.58 2.12
C HIS A 355 -8.33 -16.67 2.93
N ALA A 356 -9.44 -16.18 2.36
CA ALA A 356 -10.71 -16.14 3.06
C ALA A 356 -11.90 -16.15 2.08
N PRO A 357 -13.04 -16.77 2.45
CA PRO A 357 -14.24 -16.77 1.63
C PRO A 357 -14.96 -15.41 1.61
N LEU A 358 -14.63 -14.49 2.54
CA LEU A 358 -15.22 -13.15 2.63
C LEU A 358 -14.17 -12.09 2.93
N ALA A 359 -14.48 -10.86 2.52
CA ALA A 359 -13.79 -9.67 2.96
C ALA A 359 -14.75 -8.49 3.03
N ASP A 360 -14.67 -7.70 4.10
CA ASP A 360 -15.54 -6.53 4.32
C ASP A 360 -15.50 -5.58 3.12
N HIS A 361 -14.31 -5.31 2.57
CA HIS A 361 -14.11 -4.36 1.49
C HIS A 361 -14.79 -4.76 0.16
N PHE A 362 -15.15 -6.03 -0.04
CA PHE A 362 -15.88 -6.47 -1.24
C PHE A 362 -17.30 -5.93 -1.31
N VAL A 363 -17.91 -5.59 -0.18
CA VAL A 363 -19.30 -5.13 -0.15
C VAL A 363 -19.46 -3.67 -0.59
N TYR A 364 -18.36 -2.92 -0.78
CA TYR A 364 -18.42 -1.45 -0.84
C TYR A 364 -19.36 -0.90 -1.91
N LEU A 365 -19.29 -1.42 -3.15
CA LEU A 365 -20.24 -1.05 -4.20
C LEU A 365 -21.62 -1.70 -3.98
N ALA A 366 -21.66 -2.96 -3.56
CA ALA A 366 -22.89 -3.73 -3.37
C ALA A 366 -23.82 -3.15 -2.30
N ALA A 367 -23.24 -2.56 -1.24
CA ALA A 367 -23.95 -1.98 -0.10
C ALA A 367 -24.91 -0.85 -0.50
N VAL A 368 -24.70 -0.21 -1.65
CA VAL A 368 -25.59 0.83 -2.20
C VAL A 368 -27.03 0.30 -2.34
N GLY A 369 -27.22 -0.96 -2.74
CA GLY A 369 -28.56 -1.55 -2.83
C GLY A 369 -29.27 -1.61 -1.47
N PRO A 370 -28.73 -2.36 -0.49
CA PRO A 370 -29.32 -2.50 0.84
C PRO A 370 -29.55 -1.19 1.59
N VAL A 371 -28.62 -0.22 1.56
CA VAL A 371 -28.80 1.07 2.27
C VAL A 371 -29.94 1.90 1.67
N ILE A 372 -30.13 1.86 0.34
CA ILE A 372 -31.26 2.52 -0.34
C ILE A 372 -32.57 1.81 0.00
N ALA A 373 -32.57 0.47 0.05
CA ALA A 373 -33.75 -0.31 0.43
C ALA A 373 -34.19 -0.03 1.87
N ALA A 374 -33.23 0.08 2.80
CA ALA A 374 -33.49 0.44 4.19
C ALA A 374 -34.08 1.85 4.32
N ALA A 375 -33.50 2.82 3.60
CA ALA A 375 -34.01 4.19 3.60
C ALA A 375 -35.41 4.30 2.99
N TRP A 376 -35.69 3.55 1.92
CA TRP A 376 -37.02 3.43 1.35
C TRP A 376 -38.03 2.83 2.35
N ALA A 377 -37.62 1.79 3.07
CA ALA A 377 -38.47 1.16 4.09
C ALA A 377 -38.81 2.15 5.21
N ALA A 378 -37.82 2.92 5.69
CA ALA A 378 -38.03 3.98 6.67
C ALA A 378 -38.99 5.06 6.15
N GLU A 379 -38.83 5.52 4.91
CA GLU A 379 -39.74 6.50 4.31
C GLU A 379 -41.18 5.98 4.23
N ARG A 380 -41.36 4.69 3.89
CA ARG A 380 -42.67 4.04 3.84
C ARG A 380 -43.29 3.87 5.22
N LEU A 381 -42.49 3.50 6.23
CA LEU A 381 -42.91 3.36 7.63
C LEU A 381 -43.27 4.70 8.27
N ALA A 382 -42.58 5.78 7.90
CA ALA A 382 -42.86 7.14 8.35
C ALA A 382 -44.17 7.72 7.76
N GLY A 383 -44.76 7.07 6.76
CA GLY A 383 -45.98 7.50 6.07
C GLY A 383 -45.65 8.38 4.86
N ALA A 384 -45.31 7.76 3.74
CA ALA A 384 -44.87 8.40 2.50
C ALA A 384 -45.82 9.49 1.93
N ALA A 385 -47.09 9.51 2.35
CA ALA A 385 -48.10 10.49 1.93
C ALA A 385 -48.19 11.73 2.83
N VAL A 386 -47.58 11.72 4.03
CA VAL A 386 -47.76 12.81 5.02
C VAL A 386 -46.63 13.83 4.88
N ARG A 387 -46.98 15.04 4.39
CA ARG A 387 -46.09 16.21 4.41
C ARG A 387 -46.05 16.79 5.82
N GLY A 388 -45.20 16.23 6.68
CA GLY A 388 -45.01 16.72 8.05
C GLY A 388 -44.12 15.82 8.90
N TRP A 389 -43.91 16.22 10.15
CA TRP A 389 -43.27 15.43 11.19
C TRP A 389 -44.36 14.89 12.12
N THR A 390 -44.99 13.77 11.74
CA THR A 390 -45.90 13.05 12.64
C THR A 390 -45.08 12.37 13.74
N PRO A 391 -45.67 12.03 14.92
CA PRO A 391 -44.97 11.27 15.96
C PRO A 391 -44.33 9.98 15.42
N ARG A 392 -45.03 9.29 14.50
CA ARG A 392 -44.52 8.11 13.79
C ARG A 392 -43.31 8.42 12.91
N ALA A 393 -43.37 9.50 12.12
CA ALA A 393 -42.23 9.91 11.30
C ALA A 393 -41.03 10.33 12.16
N ILE A 394 -41.27 11.09 13.24
CA ILE A 394 -40.23 11.48 14.21
C ILE A 394 -39.57 10.22 14.77
N GLY A 395 -40.36 9.25 15.27
CA GLY A 395 -39.83 8.01 15.82
C GLY A 395 -38.99 7.20 14.82
N VAL A 396 -39.46 7.06 13.58
CA VAL A 396 -38.72 6.32 12.52
C VAL A 396 -37.39 6.98 12.19
N TYR A 397 -37.37 8.30 11.98
CA TYR A 397 -36.13 9.00 11.65
C TYR A 397 -35.20 9.20 12.86
N ALA A 398 -35.74 9.28 14.08
CA ALA A 398 -34.95 9.24 15.30
C ALA A 398 -34.24 7.88 15.46
N ALA A 399 -34.95 6.77 15.21
CA ALA A 399 -34.34 5.44 15.16
C ALA A 399 -33.28 5.33 14.05
N GLY A 400 -33.55 5.88 12.87
CA GLY A 400 -32.57 5.96 11.79
C GLY A 400 -31.32 6.77 12.15
N ALA A 401 -31.49 7.90 12.84
CA ALA A 401 -30.39 8.72 13.33
C ALA A 401 -29.58 8.00 14.42
N ALA A 402 -30.25 7.32 15.35
CA ALA A 402 -29.60 6.49 16.37
C ALA A 402 -28.81 5.35 15.75
N ALA A 403 -29.36 4.67 14.72
CA ALA A 403 -28.64 3.68 13.95
C ALA A 403 -27.40 4.27 13.27
N CYS A 404 -27.52 5.44 12.63
CA CYS A 404 -26.38 6.14 12.03
C CYS A 404 -25.30 6.49 13.07
N ALA A 405 -25.68 6.95 14.25
CA ALA A 405 -24.75 7.26 15.34
C ALA A 405 -24.05 5.99 15.85
N ALA A 406 -24.78 4.89 16.03
CA ALA A 406 -24.22 3.59 16.43
C ALA A 406 -23.25 3.05 15.37
N LEU A 407 -23.60 3.11 14.09
CA LEU A 407 -22.72 2.71 12.99
C LEU A 407 -21.46 3.59 12.93
N GLY A 408 -21.62 4.92 13.08
CA GLY A 408 -20.50 5.86 13.12
C GLY A 408 -19.56 5.59 14.29
N TRP A 409 -20.11 5.26 15.47
CA TRP A 409 -19.33 4.86 16.64
C TRP A 409 -18.57 3.54 16.40
N LEU A 410 -19.21 2.53 15.83
CA LEU A 410 -18.54 1.27 15.47
C LEU A 410 -17.45 1.51 14.42
N THR A 411 -17.66 2.45 13.49
CA THR A 411 -16.66 2.83 12.49
C THR A 411 -15.45 3.49 13.14
N LEU A 412 -15.66 4.43 14.08
CA LEU A 412 -14.59 5.06 14.86
C LEU A 412 -13.71 4.02 15.56
N GLN A 413 -14.31 2.98 16.14
CA GLN A 413 -13.57 1.89 16.79
C GLN A 413 -12.87 0.96 15.79
N ARG A 414 -13.38 0.89 14.56
CA ARG A 414 -12.90 -0.04 13.52
C ARG A 414 -11.72 0.53 12.74
N VAL A 415 -11.68 1.83 12.50
CA VAL A 415 -10.64 2.50 11.69
C VAL A 415 -9.20 2.21 12.15
N PRO A 416 -8.87 2.21 13.46
CA PRO A 416 -7.50 1.97 13.93
C PRO A 416 -6.89 0.61 13.55
N VAL A 417 -7.71 -0.35 13.10
CA VAL A 417 -7.24 -1.66 12.63
C VAL A 417 -6.28 -1.55 11.44
N TRP A 418 -6.34 -0.46 10.67
CA TRP A 418 -5.43 -0.20 9.54
C TRP A 418 -4.42 0.93 9.83
N ASP A 419 -4.12 1.22 11.09
CA ASP A 419 -3.12 2.23 11.44
C ASP A 419 -1.70 1.77 11.15
N GLY A 420 -1.47 0.46 11.12
CA GLY A 420 -0.19 -0.13 10.79
C GLY A 420 -0.22 -1.66 10.78
N PRO A 421 0.91 -2.28 10.46
CA PRO A 421 0.97 -3.72 10.24
C PRO A 421 0.71 -4.51 11.53
N VAL A 422 1.24 -4.09 12.69
CA VAL A 422 0.97 -4.76 13.97
C VAL A 422 -0.51 -4.71 14.34
N ALA A 423 -1.19 -3.57 14.18
CA ALA A 423 -2.62 -3.43 14.47
C ALA A 423 -3.47 -4.35 13.59
N PHE A 424 -3.18 -4.37 12.28
CA PHE A 424 -3.87 -5.18 11.29
C PHE A 424 -3.73 -6.68 11.59
N TRP A 425 -2.51 -7.15 11.85
CA TRP A 425 -2.25 -8.56 12.11
C TRP A 425 -2.71 -9.03 13.48
N SER A 426 -2.59 -8.19 14.51
CA SER A 426 -3.12 -8.48 15.85
C SER A 426 -4.64 -8.64 15.81
N HIS A 427 -5.34 -7.72 15.13
CA HIS A 427 -6.79 -7.85 14.94
C HIS A 427 -7.14 -9.11 14.15
N THR A 428 -6.36 -9.44 13.12
CA THR A 428 -6.57 -10.65 12.32
C THR A 428 -6.52 -11.90 13.19
N LEU A 429 -5.49 -12.06 14.03
CA LEU A 429 -5.34 -13.22 14.90
C LEU A 429 -6.37 -13.26 16.04
N ALA A 430 -6.84 -12.11 16.53
CA ALA A 430 -7.92 -12.07 17.51
C ALA A 430 -9.22 -12.70 16.96
N GLY A 431 -9.51 -12.52 15.67
CA GLY A 431 -10.67 -13.11 14.99
C GLY A 431 -10.39 -14.40 14.23
N ASN A 432 -9.13 -14.78 14.02
CA ASN A 432 -8.72 -15.92 13.22
C ASN A 432 -7.38 -16.49 13.75
N PRO A 433 -7.38 -17.08 14.96
CA PRO A 433 -6.15 -17.41 15.69
C PRO A 433 -5.30 -18.48 15.01
N ASP A 434 -5.91 -19.35 14.21
CA ASP A 434 -5.25 -20.44 13.49
C ASP A 434 -4.63 -20.01 12.16
N TYR A 435 -4.76 -18.74 11.78
CA TYR A 435 -4.20 -18.25 10.53
C TYR A 435 -2.70 -18.03 10.63
N GLU A 436 -1.93 -19.08 10.33
CA GLU A 436 -0.47 -19.10 10.44
C GLU A 436 0.20 -17.93 9.71
N PHE A 437 -0.28 -17.59 8.51
CA PHE A 437 0.26 -16.48 7.73
C PHE A 437 0.18 -15.16 8.51
N ALA A 438 -0.94 -14.87 9.17
CA ALA A 438 -1.06 -13.68 10.02
C ALA A 438 -0.13 -13.72 11.22
N ARG A 439 0.08 -14.90 11.83
CA ARG A 439 1.00 -15.06 12.96
C ARG A 439 2.44 -14.74 12.57
N ARG A 440 2.89 -15.26 11.43
CA ARG A 440 4.21 -14.93 10.86
C ARG A 440 4.33 -13.44 10.55
N ARG A 441 3.33 -12.87 9.87
CA ARG A 441 3.34 -11.43 9.53
C ARG A 441 3.32 -10.55 10.77
N LEU A 442 2.62 -10.92 11.83
CA LEU A 442 2.65 -10.21 13.11
C LEU A 442 4.05 -10.23 13.73
N ALA A 443 4.67 -11.41 13.80
CA ALA A 443 6.03 -11.55 14.36
C ALA A 443 7.06 -10.74 13.56
N GLN A 444 6.95 -10.74 12.23
CA GLN A 444 7.76 -9.90 11.36
C GLN A 444 7.51 -8.41 11.62
N SER A 445 6.24 -8.01 11.74
CA SER A 445 5.87 -6.60 11.99
C SER A 445 6.42 -6.09 13.34
N TYR A 446 6.45 -6.95 14.37
CA TYR A 446 7.11 -6.61 15.62
C TYR A 446 8.63 -6.42 15.45
N ASN A 447 9.31 -7.27 14.66
CA ASN A 447 10.72 -7.07 14.36
C ASN A 447 10.96 -5.75 13.61
N ASP A 448 10.14 -5.44 12.60
CA ASP A 448 10.26 -4.22 11.79
C ASP A 448 10.05 -2.95 12.65
N GLU A 449 9.14 -2.99 13.62
CA GLU A 449 8.92 -1.93 14.62
C GLU A 449 9.94 -1.95 15.79
N ARG A 450 10.93 -2.84 15.76
CA ARG A 450 11.93 -3.06 16.83
C ARG A 450 11.34 -3.46 18.19
N ARG A 451 10.15 -4.05 18.18
CA ARG A 451 9.42 -4.57 19.35
C ARG A 451 9.79 -6.03 19.62
N PHE A 452 11.08 -6.26 19.81
CA PHE A 452 11.65 -7.62 19.81
C PHE A 452 11.12 -8.49 20.96
N GLU A 453 10.87 -7.92 22.14
CA GLU A 453 10.31 -8.67 23.28
C GLU A 453 8.92 -9.23 22.98
N GLU A 454 8.10 -8.48 22.24
CA GLU A 454 6.77 -8.92 21.80
C GLU A 454 6.86 -9.90 20.63
N ALA A 455 7.90 -9.78 19.79
CA ALA A 455 8.14 -10.68 18.67
C ALA A 455 8.52 -12.10 19.10
N LEU A 456 9.38 -12.25 20.11
CA LEU A 456 9.92 -13.56 20.53
C LEU A 456 8.85 -14.63 20.83
N PRO A 457 7.82 -14.39 21.67
CA PRO A 457 6.81 -15.40 21.95
C PRO A 457 6.00 -15.77 20.69
N VAL A 458 5.76 -14.81 19.80
CA VAL A 458 5.05 -15.06 18.54
C VAL A 458 5.91 -15.89 17.59
N TRP A 459 7.20 -15.55 17.44
CA TRP A 459 8.14 -16.35 16.64
C TRP A 459 8.28 -17.79 17.14
N ARG A 460 8.30 -18.00 18.46
CA ARG A 460 8.30 -19.36 19.04
C ARG A 460 7.08 -20.17 18.62
N GLN A 461 5.89 -19.55 18.61
CA GLN A 461 4.68 -20.22 18.13
C GLN A 461 4.75 -20.53 16.63
N VAL A 462 5.32 -19.63 15.83
CA VAL A 462 5.49 -19.82 14.38
C VAL A 462 6.44 -20.99 14.10
N ILE A 463 7.59 -21.02 14.76
CA ILE A 463 8.59 -22.11 14.61
C ILE A 463 8.05 -23.45 15.12
N ALA A 464 7.31 -23.46 16.24
CA ALA A 464 6.77 -24.70 16.80
C ALA A 464 5.67 -25.34 15.93
N ALA A 465 4.90 -24.53 15.21
CA ALA A 465 3.83 -25.01 14.35
C ALA A 465 4.31 -25.43 12.95
N ARG A 466 5.52 -25.01 12.54
CA ARG A 466 5.99 -25.19 11.17
C ARG A 466 6.84 -26.45 10.98
N PRO A 467 6.55 -27.28 9.96
CA PRO A 467 7.40 -28.40 9.57
C PRO A 467 8.80 -27.97 9.12
N ALA A 468 9.80 -28.82 9.35
CA ALA A 468 11.19 -28.52 8.97
C ALA A 468 11.40 -28.45 7.45
N ASP A 469 10.54 -29.09 6.65
CA ASP A 469 10.57 -29.12 5.20
C ASP A 469 9.85 -27.92 4.52
N ASP A 470 9.23 -27.03 5.30
CA ASP A 470 8.60 -25.83 4.75
C ASP A 470 9.67 -24.85 4.19
N PRO A 471 9.51 -24.35 2.94
CA PRO A 471 10.47 -23.44 2.31
C PRO A 471 10.75 -22.15 3.10
N ASN A 472 9.85 -21.73 3.99
CA ASN A 472 9.98 -20.53 4.80
C ASN A 472 10.62 -20.79 6.17
N SER A 473 10.90 -22.04 6.55
CA SER A 473 11.43 -22.38 7.88
C SER A 473 12.79 -21.75 8.14
N ALA A 474 13.68 -21.72 7.14
CA ALA A 474 14.98 -21.04 7.26
C ALA A 474 14.82 -19.53 7.50
N GLN A 475 13.90 -18.88 6.77
CA GLN A 475 13.61 -17.45 6.93
C GLN A 475 13.07 -17.14 8.33
N ASP A 476 12.16 -17.95 8.85
CA ASP A 476 11.55 -17.71 10.16
C ASP A 476 12.54 -17.92 11.32
N HIS A 477 13.40 -18.95 11.24
CA HIS A 477 14.49 -19.12 12.18
C HIS A 477 15.48 -17.95 12.14
N SER A 478 15.79 -17.42 10.95
CA SER A 478 16.62 -16.23 10.81
C SER A 478 15.97 -14.99 11.40
N ASN A 479 14.67 -14.77 11.17
CA ASN A 479 13.96 -13.61 11.73
C ASN A 479 13.84 -13.70 13.27
N TYR A 480 13.64 -14.92 13.81
CA TYR A 480 13.69 -15.17 15.24
C TYR A 480 15.09 -14.90 15.83
N GLY A 481 16.15 -15.38 15.14
CA GLY A 481 17.53 -15.11 15.52
C GLY A 481 17.87 -13.63 15.50
N ALA A 482 17.36 -12.86 14.53
CA ALA A 482 17.55 -11.42 14.45
C ALA A 482 16.94 -10.71 15.68
N ALA A 483 15.72 -11.09 16.08
CA ALA A 483 15.10 -10.57 17.30
C ALA A 483 15.91 -10.89 18.56
N LEU A 484 16.42 -12.11 18.68
CA LEU A 484 17.28 -12.52 19.81
C LEU A 484 18.60 -11.74 19.85
N SER A 485 19.21 -11.51 18.68
CA SER A 485 20.46 -10.74 18.55
C SER A 485 20.31 -9.30 19.01
N GLU A 486 19.20 -8.64 18.63
CA GLU A 486 18.90 -7.26 19.05
C GLU A 486 18.66 -7.14 20.56
N LEU A 487 18.11 -8.18 21.18
CA LEU A 487 17.96 -8.27 22.64
C LEU A 487 19.24 -8.69 23.39
N GLY A 488 20.35 -8.88 22.67
CA GLY A 488 21.63 -9.31 23.25
C GLY A 488 21.67 -10.78 23.68
N ARG A 489 20.64 -11.57 23.37
CA ARG A 489 20.53 -13.03 23.63
C ARG A 489 21.37 -13.80 22.62
N THR A 490 22.67 -13.52 22.65
CA THR A 490 23.60 -13.80 21.57
C THR A 490 23.78 -15.30 21.30
N ALA A 491 23.84 -16.13 22.36
CA ALA A 491 23.98 -17.58 22.21
C ALA A 491 22.75 -18.20 21.53
N GLU A 492 21.55 -17.77 21.90
CA GLU A 492 20.31 -18.24 21.30
C GLU A 492 20.16 -17.74 19.86
N ALA A 493 20.59 -16.50 19.57
CA ALA A 493 20.60 -15.95 18.21
C ALA A 493 21.50 -16.79 17.28
N ILE A 494 22.72 -17.13 17.72
CA ILE A 494 23.64 -17.99 16.98
C ILE A 494 22.98 -19.34 16.69
N ALA A 495 22.40 -19.99 17.70
CA ALA A 495 21.72 -21.28 17.51
C ALA A 495 20.54 -21.19 16.52
N ALA A 496 19.79 -20.08 16.54
CA ALA A 496 18.70 -19.84 15.60
C ALA A 496 19.21 -19.65 14.16
N PHE A 497 20.30 -18.91 13.95
CA PHE A 497 20.90 -18.75 12.63
C PHE A 497 21.54 -20.04 12.11
N GLU A 498 22.23 -20.80 12.96
CA GLU A 498 22.76 -22.13 12.62
C GLU A 498 21.62 -23.07 12.22
N ARG A 499 20.47 -23.00 12.90
CA ARG A 499 19.30 -23.77 12.52
C ARG A 499 18.74 -23.34 11.16
N ALA A 500 18.70 -22.03 10.88
CA ALA A 500 18.29 -21.52 9.57
C ALA A 500 19.21 -22.04 8.45
N ILE A 501 20.53 -22.02 8.65
CA ILE A 501 21.53 -22.54 7.70
C ILE A 501 21.40 -24.07 7.53
N ALA A 502 21.09 -24.80 8.60
CA ALA A 502 20.86 -26.24 8.53
C ALA A 502 19.60 -26.61 7.72
N LEU A 503 18.59 -25.74 7.70
CA LEU A 503 17.35 -25.92 6.94
C LEU A 503 17.54 -25.53 5.47
N ASP A 504 18.21 -24.40 5.21
CA ASP A 504 18.60 -23.96 3.88
C ASP A 504 20.05 -23.42 3.90
N PRO A 505 21.03 -24.22 3.47
CA PRO A 505 22.42 -23.81 3.39
C PRO A 505 22.68 -22.66 2.41
N ASN A 506 21.75 -22.39 1.48
CA ASN A 506 21.87 -21.31 0.51
C ASN A 506 21.15 -20.02 0.96
N PHE A 507 20.60 -20.00 2.19
CA PHE A 507 19.91 -18.84 2.71
C PHE A 507 20.88 -17.74 3.16
N ALA A 508 21.31 -16.92 2.21
CA ALA A 508 22.28 -15.84 2.41
C ALA A 508 22.01 -14.94 3.64
N PRO A 509 20.75 -14.53 3.96
CA PRO A 509 20.49 -13.71 5.15
C PRO A 509 20.87 -14.37 6.47
N ALA A 510 20.74 -15.70 6.61
CA ALA A 510 21.15 -16.38 7.84
C ALA A 510 22.68 -16.42 7.98
N HIS A 511 23.40 -16.65 6.89
CA HIS A 511 24.86 -16.55 6.85
C HIS A 511 25.33 -15.14 7.23
N PHE A 512 24.70 -14.10 6.66
CA PHE A 512 25.00 -12.71 7.02
C PHE A 512 24.73 -12.43 8.50
N ASN A 513 23.54 -12.78 8.99
CA ASN A 513 23.15 -12.49 10.37
C ASN A 513 24.04 -13.23 11.40
N LEU A 514 24.41 -14.48 11.13
CA LEU A 514 25.37 -15.22 11.93
C LEU A 514 26.75 -14.55 11.90
N GLY A 515 27.26 -14.26 10.70
CA GLY A 515 28.56 -13.60 10.52
C GLY A 515 28.62 -12.24 11.22
N PHE A 516 27.57 -11.43 11.11
CA PHE A 516 27.46 -10.14 11.78
C PHE A 516 27.39 -10.27 13.31
N THR A 517 26.67 -11.26 13.82
CA THR A 517 26.60 -11.55 15.26
C THR A 517 27.97 -11.97 15.80
N LEU A 518 28.70 -12.83 15.09
CA LEU A 518 30.06 -13.24 15.44
C LEU A 518 31.05 -12.08 15.37
N TYR A 519 30.90 -11.20 14.37
CA TYR A 519 31.69 -9.98 14.23
C TYR A 519 31.53 -9.08 15.46
N ARG A 520 30.29 -8.84 15.92
CA ARG A 520 30.02 -8.05 17.13
C ARG A 520 30.60 -8.66 18.41
N ARG A 521 30.84 -9.97 18.45
CA ARG A 521 31.54 -10.66 19.55
C ARG A 521 33.06 -10.64 19.45
N GLY A 522 33.63 -10.04 18.40
CA GLY A 522 35.07 -10.04 18.16
C GLY A 522 35.61 -11.35 17.56
N GLN A 523 34.74 -12.25 17.10
CA GLN A 523 35.13 -13.53 16.51
C GLN A 523 35.38 -13.38 14.99
N GLY A 524 36.35 -12.52 14.63
CA GLY A 524 36.57 -12.07 13.26
C GLY A 524 36.75 -13.19 12.22
N ASN A 525 37.57 -14.20 12.51
CA ASN A 525 37.83 -15.29 11.55
C ASN A 525 36.56 -16.13 11.26
N ALA A 526 35.76 -16.42 12.29
CA ALA A 526 34.50 -17.15 12.09
C ALA A 526 33.48 -16.29 11.34
N ALA A 527 33.42 -14.98 11.64
CA ALA A 527 32.58 -14.03 10.94
C ALA A 527 32.89 -13.93 9.45
N ILE A 528 34.18 -13.84 9.07
CA ILE A 528 34.63 -13.78 7.68
C ILE A 528 34.05 -14.94 6.87
N ARG A 529 34.17 -16.19 7.33
CA ARG A 529 33.65 -17.36 6.59
C ARG A 529 32.16 -17.24 6.28
N HIS A 530 31.34 -16.86 7.26
CA HIS A 530 29.90 -16.76 7.06
C HIS A 530 29.52 -15.55 6.20
N LEU A 531 30.21 -14.42 6.34
CA LEU A 531 29.97 -13.25 5.51
C LEU A 531 30.43 -13.44 4.06
N GLU A 532 31.56 -14.12 3.83
CA GLU A 532 32.01 -14.51 2.49
C GLU A 532 30.99 -15.40 1.81
N GLU A 533 30.44 -16.36 2.55
CA GLU A 533 29.40 -17.25 2.03
C GLU A 533 28.11 -16.49 1.71
N ALA A 534 27.68 -15.55 2.57
CA ALA A 534 26.55 -14.68 2.28
C ALA A 534 26.77 -13.85 0.99
N ALA A 535 27.98 -13.31 0.80
CA ALA A 535 28.36 -12.53 -0.39
C ALA A 535 28.57 -13.41 -1.64
N ARG A 536 28.82 -14.71 -1.47
CA ARG A 536 28.88 -15.71 -2.56
C ARG A 536 27.48 -16.08 -3.02
N LEU A 537 26.58 -16.39 -2.08
CA LEU A 537 25.19 -16.75 -2.32
C LEU A 537 24.39 -15.58 -2.91
N ARG A 538 24.69 -14.36 -2.45
CA ARG A 538 24.08 -13.12 -2.94
C ARG A 538 25.17 -12.12 -3.34
N PRO A 539 25.57 -12.06 -4.62
CA PRO A 539 26.66 -11.20 -5.08
C PRO A 539 26.45 -9.69 -4.83
N ASP A 540 25.21 -9.23 -4.81
CA ASP A 540 24.78 -7.85 -4.56
C ASP A 540 24.55 -7.53 -3.06
N TYR A 541 24.93 -8.43 -2.14
CA TYR A 541 24.76 -8.24 -0.70
C TYR A 541 25.78 -7.23 -0.13
N TRP A 542 25.55 -5.95 -0.38
CA TRP A 542 26.47 -4.88 -0.03
C TRP A 542 26.72 -4.78 1.49
N GLU A 543 25.72 -5.09 2.33
CA GLU A 543 25.87 -5.10 3.79
C GLU A 543 26.90 -6.13 4.26
N ALA A 544 26.85 -7.35 3.72
CA ALA A 544 27.82 -8.40 4.01
C ALA A 544 29.24 -7.99 3.57
N ARG A 545 29.35 -7.40 2.37
CA ARG A 545 30.62 -6.91 1.82
C ARG A 545 31.20 -5.75 2.62
N ASN A 546 30.36 -4.85 3.15
CA ASN A 546 30.80 -3.75 3.98
C ASN A 546 31.43 -4.25 5.28
N VAL A 547 30.80 -5.22 5.94
CA VAL A 547 31.36 -5.84 7.16
C VAL A 547 32.65 -6.61 6.86
N LEU A 548 32.72 -7.33 5.72
CA LEU A 548 33.96 -7.97 5.27
C LEU A 548 35.08 -6.95 5.03
N THR A 549 34.76 -5.83 4.38
CA THR A 549 35.71 -4.73 4.14
C THR A 549 36.34 -4.28 5.46
N GLU A 550 35.53 -4.03 6.48
CA GLU A 550 36.02 -3.63 7.79
C GLU A 550 36.88 -4.73 8.46
N LEU A 551 36.46 -5.99 8.38
CA LEU A 551 37.20 -7.13 8.93
C LEU A 551 38.57 -7.30 8.27
N TYR A 552 38.66 -7.19 6.95
CA TYR A 552 39.94 -7.28 6.23
C TYR A 552 40.84 -6.07 6.48
N VAL A 553 40.29 -4.86 6.62
CA VAL A 553 41.06 -3.69 7.06
C VAL A 553 41.69 -3.93 8.43
N ARG A 554 40.93 -4.46 9.40
CA ARG A 554 41.45 -4.80 10.73
C ARG A 554 42.51 -5.91 10.69
N ALA A 555 42.39 -6.84 9.73
CA ALA A 555 43.40 -7.88 9.50
C ALA A 555 44.64 -7.37 8.73
N GLY A 556 44.61 -6.14 8.21
CA GLY A 556 45.68 -5.55 7.40
C GLY A 556 45.71 -6.01 5.94
N ASP A 557 44.74 -6.81 5.49
CA ASP A 557 44.61 -7.25 4.09
C ASP A 557 43.81 -6.22 3.28
N TYR A 558 44.48 -5.14 2.90
CA TYR A 558 43.88 -4.06 2.14
C TYR A 558 43.49 -4.47 0.71
N LYS A 559 44.09 -5.53 0.15
CA LYS A 559 43.76 -6.01 -1.19
C LYS A 559 42.37 -6.66 -1.20
N SER A 560 42.11 -7.57 -0.26
CA SER A 560 40.79 -8.19 -0.11
C SER A 560 39.76 -7.14 0.32
N ALA A 561 40.11 -6.26 1.26
CA ALA A 561 39.23 -5.17 1.68
C ALA A 561 38.79 -4.28 0.50
N HIS A 562 39.72 -3.87 -0.35
CA HIS A 562 39.44 -3.06 -1.54
C HIS A 562 38.51 -3.79 -2.52
N GLN A 563 38.75 -5.08 -2.78
CA GLN A 563 37.86 -5.87 -3.64
C GLN A 563 36.42 -5.95 -3.11
N HIS A 564 36.25 -6.14 -1.80
CA HIS A 564 34.93 -6.18 -1.17
C HIS A 564 34.26 -4.80 -1.18
N ALA A 565 35.00 -3.73 -0.88
CA ALA A 565 34.50 -2.36 -0.91
C ALA A 565 34.00 -1.97 -2.30
N ARG A 566 34.77 -2.31 -3.35
CA ARG A 566 34.42 -2.01 -4.74
C ARG A 566 33.11 -2.69 -5.14
N ARG A 567 32.98 -3.98 -4.85
CA ARG A 567 31.74 -4.73 -5.12
C ARG A 567 30.55 -4.26 -4.27
N ALA A 568 30.79 -3.74 -3.07
CA ALA A 568 29.73 -3.13 -2.26
C ALA A 568 29.22 -1.83 -2.91
N VAL A 569 30.11 -1.00 -3.44
CA VAL A 569 29.76 0.23 -4.17
C VAL A 569 29.09 -0.08 -5.51
N GLU A 570 29.52 -1.12 -6.23
CA GLU A 570 28.85 -1.60 -7.46
C GLU A 570 27.39 -1.98 -7.19
N ALA A 571 27.12 -2.63 -6.06
CA ALA A 571 25.77 -3.03 -5.65
C ALA A 571 24.93 -1.84 -5.12
N TYR A 572 25.55 -0.91 -4.37
CA TYR A 572 24.84 0.23 -3.78
C TYR A 572 25.66 1.53 -3.78
N SER A 573 25.69 2.21 -4.92
CA SER A 573 26.56 3.37 -5.17
C SER A 573 26.13 4.67 -4.48
N TYR A 574 24.89 4.77 -4.01
CA TYR A 574 24.31 5.97 -3.37
C TYR A 574 24.60 6.07 -1.86
N ASN A 575 25.44 5.19 -1.31
CA ASN A 575 25.85 5.26 0.09
C ASN A 575 27.20 5.98 0.23
N PRO A 576 27.26 7.18 0.84
CA PRO A 576 28.51 7.92 1.02
C PRO A 576 29.52 7.14 1.89
N ASP A 577 29.06 6.37 2.87
CA ASP A 577 29.92 5.62 3.78
C ASP A 577 30.63 4.45 3.07
N LEU A 578 29.96 3.79 2.10
CA LEU A 578 30.61 2.79 1.23
C LEU A 578 31.64 3.43 0.29
N GLN A 579 31.33 4.60 -0.27
CA GLN A 579 32.25 5.35 -1.14
C GLN A 579 33.53 5.73 -0.38
N LEU A 580 33.40 6.20 0.88
CA LEU A 580 34.57 6.50 1.70
C LEU A 580 35.37 5.24 2.08
N ALA A 581 34.69 4.13 2.40
CA ALA A 581 35.38 2.86 2.66
C ALA A 581 36.16 2.35 1.43
N LEU A 582 35.60 2.50 0.22
CA LEU A 582 36.31 2.23 -1.03
C LEU A 582 37.52 3.16 -1.18
N ALA A 583 37.38 4.44 -0.90
CA ALA A 583 38.49 5.39 -0.99
C ALA A 583 39.66 5.00 -0.07
N HIS A 584 39.40 4.71 1.21
CA HIS A 584 40.42 4.30 2.15
C HIS A 584 41.13 3.01 1.75
N THR A 585 40.36 2.02 1.31
CA THR A 585 40.91 0.70 0.94
C THR A 585 41.67 0.76 -0.38
N ALA A 586 41.19 1.52 -1.36
CA ALA A 586 41.89 1.78 -2.63
C ALA A 586 43.23 2.51 -2.39
N ALA A 587 43.23 3.55 -1.55
CA ALA A 587 44.44 4.30 -1.21
C ALA A 587 45.52 3.39 -0.61
N ARG A 588 45.13 2.47 0.29
CA ARG A 588 46.03 1.51 0.93
C ARG A 588 46.43 0.33 0.04
N ALA A 589 45.64 0.04 -0.99
CA ALA A 589 45.94 -0.96 -2.01
C ALA A 589 46.84 -0.40 -3.14
N GLY A 590 47.15 0.90 -3.15
CA GLY A 590 47.93 1.58 -4.18
C GLY A 590 47.11 2.08 -5.38
N GLU A 591 45.79 1.96 -5.34
CA GLU A 591 44.87 2.35 -6.41
C GLU A 591 44.45 3.82 -6.28
N HIS A 592 45.41 4.73 -6.46
CA HIS A 592 45.25 6.16 -6.15
C HIS A 592 44.09 6.84 -6.89
N ASP A 593 43.97 6.61 -8.21
CA ASP A 593 42.93 7.23 -9.03
C ASP A 593 41.53 6.78 -8.61
N GLU A 594 41.38 5.51 -8.19
CA GLU A 594 40.11 5.01 -7.68
C GLU A 594 39.77 5.62 -6.32
N ALA A 595 40.77 5.79 -5.45
CA ALA A 595 40.59 6.45 -4.17
C ALA A 595 40.07 7.88 -4.31
N VAL A 596 40.66 8.67 -5.22
CA VAL A 596 40.22 10.04 -5.52
C VAL A 596 38.79 10.06 -6.05
N ARG A 597 38.45 9.21 -7.03
CA ARG A 597 37.10 9.12 -7.60
C ARG A 597 36.05 8.75 -6.55
N ALA A 598 36.38 7.83 -5.65
CA ALA A 598 35.49 7.38 -4.59
C ALA A 598 35.25 8.48 -3.53
N CYS A 599 36.30 9.22 -3.15
CA CYS A 599 36.18 10.42 -2.32
C CYS A 599 35.29 11.49 -2.96
N ASP A 600 35.48 11.78 -4.25
CA ASP A 600 34.62 12.72 -4.99
C ASP A 600 33.15 12.27 -5.00
N ALA A 601 32.91 10.97 -5.19
CA ALA A 601 31.56 10.41 -5.12
C ALA A 601 30.95 10.56 -3.72
N ALA A 602 31.72 10.27 -2.67
CA ALA A 602 31.31 10.48 -1.28
C ALA A 602 30.92 11.94 -1.00
N LEU A 603 31.71 12.90 -1.49
CA LEU A 603 31.43 14.34 -1.31
C LEU A 603 30.27 14.84 -2.16
N ARG A 604 30.01 14.26 -3.34
CA ARG A 604 28.76 14.56 -4.09
C ARG A 604 27.52 14.14 -3.32
N LEU A 605 27.57 13.00 -2.63
CA LEU A 605 26.47 12.49 -1.81
C LEU A 605 26.35 13.22 -0.47
N ARG A 606 27.48 13.61 0.14
CA ARG A 606 27.55 14.34 1.42
C ARG A 606 28.60 15.47 1.36
N PRO A 607 28.25 16.67 0.84
CA PRO A 607 29.21 17.76 0.55
C PRO A 607 30.02 18.31 1.74
N ASN A 608 29.46 18.28 2.95
CA ASN A 608 30.09 18.81 4.17
C ASN A 608 30.54 17.67 5.10
N TRP A 609 31.35 16.75 4.58
CA TRP A 609 31.81 15.61 5.36
C TRP A 609 33.32 15.69 5.64
N PRO A 610 33.73 16.04 6.88
CA PRO A 610 35.13 16.30 7.19
C PRO A 610 36.06 15.12 6.94
N ALA A 611 35.58 13.88 7.16
CA ALA A 611 36.36 12.68 6.92
C ALA A 611 36.71 12.53 5.43
N ALA A 612 35.72 12.60 4.53
CA ALA A 612 35.95 12.51 3.10
C ALA A 612 36.75 13.69 2.53
N GLN A 613 36.53 14.91 3.06
CA GLN A 613 37.32 16.09 2.69
C GLN A 613 38.79 15.96 3.09
N THR A 614 39.06 15.45 4.30
CA THR A 614 40.41 15.21 4.81
C THR A 614 41.14 14.19 3.94
N GLU A 615 40.49 13.08 3.63
CA GLU A 615 41.08 12.00 2.84
C GLU A 615 41.33 12.42 1.40
N LEU A 616 40.38 13.14 0.77
CA LEU A 616 40.60 13.69 -0.58
C LEU A 616 41.73 14.72 -0.58
N ALA A 617 41.77 15.62 0.40
CA ALA A 617 42.83 16.61 0.51
C ALA A 617 44.21 15.95 0.68
N TRP A 618 44.27 14.92 1.52
CA TRP A 618 45.48 14.13 1.72
C TRP A 618 45.94 13.46 0.43
N LEU A 619 45.05 12.76 -0.28
CA LEU A 619 45.36 12.10 -1.56
C LEU A 619 45.87 13.11 -2.60
N LEU A 620 45.18 14.24 -2.78
CA LEU A 620 45.56 15.26 -3.77
C LEU A 620 46.87 15.99 -3.41
N ALA A 621 47.21 16.10 -2.12
CA ALA A 621 48.45 16.71 -1.66
C ALA A 621 49.65 15.77 -1.79
N THR A 622 49.44 14.48 -1.52
CA THR A 622 50.51 13.49 -1.34
C THR A 622 50.69 12.54 -2.52
N ALA A 623 50.03 12.80 -3.64
CA ALA A 623 50.08 11.96 -4.84
C ALA A 623 51.54 11.64 -5.26
N PRO A 624 51.85 10.36 -5.61
CA PRO A 624 53.22 9.94 -5.94
C PRO A 624 53.79 10.67 -7.16
N ASP A 625 52.95 10.87 -8.18
CA ASP A 625 53.28 11.65 -9.37
C ASP A 625 53.00 13.15 -9.12
N ALA A 626 54.02 13.98 -9.35
CA ALA A 626 53.89 15.43 -9.23
C ALA A 626 52.83 16.01 -10.19
N GLY A 627 52.59 15.36 -11.34
CA GLY A 627 51.55 15.76 -12.29
C GLY A 627 50.11 15.48 -11.81
N GLN A 628 49.94 14.60 -10.84
CA GLN A 628 48.63 14.25 -10.27
C GLN A 628 48.26 15.10 -9.05
N ARG A 629 49.23 15.83 -8.47
CA ARG A 629 48.98 16.71 -7.32
C ARG A 629 48.12 17.90 -7.69
N ARG A 630 47.12 18.19 -6.85
CA ARG A 630 46.24 19.35 -6.99
C ARG A 630 46.30 20.21 -5.73
N PRO A 631 47.43 20.89 -5.48
CA PRO A 631 47.68 21.54 -4.20
C PRO A 631 46.65 22.63 -3.85
N GLY A 632 46.14 23.38 -4.83
CA GLY A 632 45.11 24.39 -4.59
C GLY A 632 43.77 23.78 -4.14
N GLU A 633 43.38 22.66 -4.72
CA GLU A 633 42.16 21.92 -4.36
C GLU A 633 42.32 21.24 -2.99
N ALA A 634 43.49 20.63 -2.76
CA ALA A 634 43.85 20.00 -1.49
C ALA A 634 43.77 21.00 -0.31
N VAL A 635 44.34 22.21 -0.45
CA VAL A 635 44.28 23.24 0.60
C VAL A 635 42.84 23.63 0.89
N LYS A 636 42.03 23.87 -0.16
CA LYS A 636 40.62 24.25 0.01
C LYS A 636 39.83 23.19 0.78
N LEU A 637 39.99 21.92 0.41
CA LEU A 637 39.30 20.80 1.06
C LEU A 637 39.76 20.61 2.51
N ALA A 638 41.07 20.69 2.77
CA ALA A 638 41.61 20.59 4.12
C ALA A 638 41.15 21.74 5.02
N GLU A 639 41.12 22.98 4.53
CA GLU A 639 40.57 24.13 5.27
C GLU A 639 39.08 23.96 5.58
N MET A 640 38.30 23.37 4.67
CA MET A 640 36.89 23.04 4.91
C MET A 640 36.77 22.00 6.03
N ALA A 641 37.58 20.95 6.01
CA ALA A 641 37.59 19.91 7.03
C ALA A 641 38.03 20.43 8.41
N VAL A 642 39.07 21.27 8.47
CA VAL A 642 39.55 21.91 9.69
C VAL A 642 38.49 22.86 10.27
N ARG A 643 37.85 23.68 9.42
CA ARG A 643 36.75 24.56 9.87
C ARG A 643 35.57 23.77 10.42
N ALA A 644 35.17 22.70 9.74
CA ALA A 644 34.05 21.86 10.16
C ALA A 644 34.32 21.11 11.47
N THR A 645 35.58 20.78 11.75
CA THR A 645 36.02 20.16 13.02
C THR A 645 36.48 21.17 14.08
N GLN A 646 36.45 22.46 13.76
CA GLN A 646 37.01 23.56 14.57
C GLN A 646 38.47 23.32 14.99
N GLY A 647 39.23 22.57 14.18
CA GLY A 647 40.62 22.19 14.49
C GLY A 647 40.78 21.22 15.65
N ALA A 648 39.70 20.63 16.17
CA ALA A 648 39.74 19.70 17.30
C ALA A 648 40.30 18.31 16.94
N GLN A 649 40.41 17.99 15.66
CA GLN A 649 40.92 16.71 15.18
C GLN A 649 42.29 16.87 14.52
N ALA A 650 43.25 16.02 14.87
CA ALA A 650 44.62 16.12 14.36
C ALA A 650 44.72 15.81 12.86
N ARG A 651 43.95 14.83 12.35
CA ARG A 651 44.03 14.39 10.94
C ARG A 651 43.67 15.48 9.91
N PRO A 652 42.55 16.22 10.05
CA PRO A 652 42.25 17.34 9.15
C PRO A 652 43.35 18.42 9.14
N VAL A 653 43.89 18.75 10.31
CA VAL A 653 44.97 19.75 10.45
C VAL A 653 46.26 19.23 9.83
N PHE A 654 46.55 17.94 9.96
CA PHE A 654 47.71 17.32 9.32
C PHE A 654 47.56 17.26 7.79
N ALA A 655 46.37 16.96 7.27
CA ALA A 655 46.10 17.05 5.83
C ALA A 655 46.26 18.47 5.29
N LEU A 656 45.91 19.49 6.09
CA LEU A 656 46.17 20.88 5.75
C LEU A 656 47.67 21.19 5.68
N ALA A 657 48.46 20.67 6.61
CA ALA A 657 49.92 20.79 6.58
C ALA A 657 50.52 20.15 5.32
N ALA A 658 50.08 18.93 4.97
CA ALA A 658 50.50 18.24 3.76
C ALA A 658 50.12 19.04 2.49
N ALA A 659 48.90 19.60 2.46
CA ALA A 659 48.44 20.43 1.34
C ALA A 659 49.23 21.73 1.18
N HIS A 660 49.58 22.41 2.28
CA HIS A 660 50.43 23.60 2.26
C HIS A 660 51.84 23.26 1.74
N ALA A 661 52.43 22.15 2.17
CA ALA A 661 53.73 21.70 1.70
C ALA A 661 53.71 21.36 0.20
N ALA A 662 52.67 20.67 -0.28
CA ALA A 662 52.46 20.39 -1.69
C ALA A 662 52.28 21.67 -2.54
N ALA A 663 51.75 22.74 -1.94
CA ALA A 663 51.63 24.07 -2.56
C ALA A 663 52.92 24.91 -2.48
N GLY A 664 54.01 24.38 -1.92
CA GLY A 664 55.28 25.10 -1.70
C GLY A 664 55.26 26.11 -0.54
N ARG A 665 54.20 26.11 0.29
CA ARG A 665 54.01 27.03 1.42
C ARG A 665 54.52 26.41 2.71
N PHE A 666 55.83 26.20 2.80
CA PHE A 666 56.45 25.42 3.89
C PHE A 666 56.31 26.05 5.27
N ASP A 667 56.29 27.38 5.39
CA ASP A 667 56.05 28.04 6.68
C ASP A 667 54.66 27.71 7.24
N GLN A 668 53.63 27.84 6.40
CA GLN A 668 52.24 27.47 6.74
C GLN A 668 52.10 25.97 7.02
N ALA A 669 52.85 25.13 6.30
CA ALA A 669 52.88 23.70 6.54
C ALA A 669 53.49 23.35 7.91
N LEU A 670 54.55 24.04 8.33
CA LEU A 670 55.19 23.85 9.63
C LEU A 670 54.26 24.29 10.77
N ASP A 671 53.58 25.42 10.64
CA ASP A 671 52.61 25.90 11.63
C ASP A 671 51.45 24.93 11.81
N ALA A 672 50.85 24.49 10.69
CA ALA A 672 49.76 23.52 10.70
C ALA A 672 50.22 22.15 11.24
N ALA A 673 51.43 21.70 10.90
CA ALA A 673 51.96 20.44 11.42
C ALA A 673 52.24 20.51 12.94
N ALA A 674 52.77 21.63 13.44
CA ALA A 674 52.98 21.83 14.87
C ALA A 674 51.64 21.81 15.63
N GLN A 675 50.61 22.47 15.09
CA GLN A 675 49.26 22.43 15.63
C GLN A 675 48.69 20.99 15.61
N ALA A 676 48.82 20.28 14.49
CA ALA A 676 48.35 18.90 14.36
C ALA A 676 49.04 17.97 15.37
N ALA A 677 50.35 18.11 15.59
CA ALA A 677 51.10 17.34 16.57
C ALA A 677 50.64 17.62 18.01
N GLN A 678 50.35 18.89 18.33
CA GLN A 678 49.79 19.26 19.63
C GLN A 678 48.42 18.63 19.86
N VAL A 679 47.54 18.69 18.87
CA VAL A 679 46.20 18.07 18.92
C VAL A 679 46.31 16.55 19.06
N ALA A 680 47.21 15.90 18.30
CA ALA A 680 47.42 14.46 18.39
C ALA A 680 47.92 14.02 19.78
N ARG A 681 48.87 14.76 20.36
CA ARG A 681 49.35 14.50 21.73
C ARG A 681 48.27 14.70 22.78
N ALA A 682 47.48 15.78 22.66
CA ALA A 682 46.36 16.05 23.56
C ALA A 682 45.29 14.94 23.50
N ALA A 683 45.08 14.35 22.32
CA ALA A 683 44.20 13.20 22.11
C ALA A 683 44.82 11.84 22.51
N GLY A 684 46.11 11.80 22.88
CA GLY A 684 46.83 10.57 23.25
C GLY A 684 47.29 9.71 22.06
N ASP A 685 47.16 10.17 20.81
CA ASP A 685 47.57 9.45 19.61
C ASP A 685 49.08 9.61 19.37
N ARG A 686 49.87 8.79 20.06
CA ARG A 686 51.34 8.83 19.98
C ARG A 686 51.87 8.41 18.61
N ALA A 687 51.15 7.55 17.89
CA ALA A 687 51.58 7.07 16.57
C ALA A 687 51.47 8.20 15.54
N LEU A 688 50.31 8.88 15.50
CA LEU A 688 50.11 10.02 14.61
C LEU A 688 51.02 11.20 14.98
N ALA A 689 51.24 11.46 16.27
CA ALA A 689 52.17 12.51 16.68
C ALA A 689 53.62 12.23 16.20
N ALA A 690 54.07 10.98 16.23
CA ALA A 690 55.39 10.60 15.72
C ALA A 690 55.48 10.75 14.19
N GLU A 691 54.42 10.36 13.47
CA GLU A 691 54.31 10.54 12.02
C GLU A 691 54.40 12.03 11.63
N ILE A 692 53.69 12.90 12.36
CA ILE A 692 53.70 14.34 12.12
C ILE A 692 55.10 14.94 12.38
N GLU A 693 55.81 14.50 13.42
CA GLU A 693 57.18 14.96 13.70
C GLU A 693 58.18 14.56 12.59
N GLN A 694 57.99 13.36 12.00
CA GLN A 694 58.74 12.95 10.83
C GLN A 694 58.42 13.85 9.62
N ALA A 695 57.15 14.21 9.42
CA ALA A 695 56.74 15.14 8.37
C ALA A 695 57.32 16.55 8.57
N ILE A 696 57.35 17.07 9.79
CA ILE A 696 57.98 18.37 10.13
C ILE A 696 59.45 18.39 9.69
N SER A 697 60.17 17.30 9.91
CA SER A 697 61.57 17.17 9.49
C SER A 697 61.74 17.22 7.97
N GLN A 698 60.77 16.71 7.20
CA GLN A 698 60.76 16.82 5.74
C GLN A 698 60.41 18.24 5.28
N PHE A 699 59.41 18.86 5.91
CA PHE A 699 59.00 20.23 5.60
C PHE A 699 60.11 21.26 5.84
N ARG A 700 60.94 21.09 6.88
CA ARG A 700 62.14 21.93 7.11
C ARG A 700 63.19 21.83 6.00
N ARG A 701 63.20 20.73 5.24
CA ARG A 701 64.06 20.54 4.06
C ARG A 701 63.37 20.98 2.77
N SER A 702 62.23 21.67 2.86
CA SER A 702 61.40 22.09 1.73
C SER A 702 60.97 20.91 0.84
N GLN A 703 60.72 19.76 1.44
CA GLN A 703 60.25 18.56 0.74
C GLN A 703 58.77 18.31 1.07
N PRO A 704 57.88 18.23 0.06
CA PRO A 704 56.49 17.82 0.28
C PRO A 704 56.43 16.33 0.66
N LEU A 705 55.33 15.93 1.30
CA LEU A 705 55.06 14.52 1.59
C LEU A 705 54.72 13.78 0.30
N ASN A 706 55.24 12.57 0.17
CA ASN A 706 54.83 11.60 -0.83
C ASN A 706 54.17 10.44 -0.09
N HIS A 707 52.94 10.11 -0.43
CA HIS A 707 52.31 8.89 0.05
C HIS A 707 52.95 7.70 -0.68
N PRO A 708 53.41 6.64 0.02
CA PRO A 708 53.76 5.38 -0.62
C PRO A 708 52.54 4.67 -1.20
#